data_AF-A0A4V1B8N5-F1
#
_entry.id   AF-A0A4V1B8N5-F1
#
_cell.length_a   1.000
_cell.length_b   1.000
_cell.length_c   1.000
_cell.angle_alpha   90.00
_cell.angle_beta   90.00
_cell.angle_gamma   90.00
#
_symmetry.space_group_name_H-M   'P 1'
#
loop_
_entity.id
_entity.type
_entity.pdbx_description
1 polymer ?
#
loop_
_entity_poly.entity_id
_entity_poly.type
_entity_poly.pdbx_seq_one_letter_code
_entity_poly.pdbx_strand_id
1 'polypeptide(L)'
;MVRRALIAIAILALGVGITLALTGRKDLAEWIWAAGTIPVAASLAISIVRNLLAGRLGVDAVAFLSMVAALALGQTLAGVVVAIMYAGGNALEDIAIRRAERDLKALVDRAPRVAHRKRDASFEDVPIEQISIGDALLVRAGEVVPVDGQITTANVSLDESAVTGEPIPITRRGGELARSGTINAGETFEMQASTTAGESTYAGIVSLVTAAQTAKAPFVRMADRFALLLLPVTLCLAGAAWAFSHDPIRALAVLVAATPCPLILAAPAAFIAGAAQAARRGILIKGGGPLEALARAHTVMFDKTGTLTVGGARLVAIETALGEDPDEALRLAASLEQASHHIVAAAIVSAALAKGLSLQMPRKIRETMGSGLEGLVDDRMICVGSHRLVYGGTRPEEWAFRALRRASWRSALSVFVSVDGRTIAALLLADELRRETPRAVQALRAAGVARIVMVTGDRADSAETIGAALDLDAVLSDRVPSDKVDAVATEQRLHPTLMVGDGINDAPALAAADVGIAMGARGASASSEAADVVILVDRLDRVSDAVVIARRTRRIAIESIVAGMSLSAIAMGAAAFGWLTPIAGALTQEVIDVAVILNALRALGPARAPHRLSMPAGTVQDLHEDHQKVEASLDRLRQIVDALDDARPEMAVQFILEANRIVGKEIVAHEREDVGSVYPWLANILSEAHGLNAMSRAHREILHLARLLARLSEGLSPSESDRYLIRDAQRIIESIESLVRLHNAQEEDIYEEAVDWSAESPSSTAGSLRAPSARDGKAKNPPQDKFQSTRTRRAGWRTAVATFVVVMLAFGGGWILSSLHRDRPTQYRTQSLERGALVRSVDANGVLAPTATVPISARRTGTIQSLSCDVTMQVKAGQLCGKLDPRALQDALDRAKAELSAAKATLATDTVALDAAKAAVARDEKLPKRRAHKALAQSREALTRAQSQVKRDAAALAARQAALRAAEIALGSTDLVSPIEGTIVSRSVEVGQKATPSDRLFLVADLSTLQLMAKVNEKDIGALKPGQTARFTVEGFADRGFAGEVTQIDPAPPTSEPAADYNVAIHAPNPELLLKPGMTARIEIELARREDVFHVPHQALRYALLSAAESGAGAPKEGWSPLLILRAGKPMAILVKPGLDDGTATEIIAGDLRPGDELILGESKDVPGEQQPCQTKPNQFDNTDCGDRVAD
;
A
#
# COMPACT_ATOMS: atom_id res chain seq x y z
N MET A 1 -26.30 -8.95 -19.25
CA MET A 1 -27.39 -8.97 -20.24
C MET A 1 -28.77 -9.18 -19.61
N VAL A 2 -28.96 -10.20 -18.75
CA VAL A 2 -30.27 -10.53 -18.11
C VAL A 2 -30.94 -9.33 -17.41
N ARG A 3 -30.21 -8.56 -16.58
CA ARG A 3 -30.77 -7.37 -15.89
C ARG A 3 -31.32 -6.30 -16.85
N ARG A 4 -30.61 -6.04 -17.95
CA ARG A 4 -31.04 -5.07 -18.97
C ARG A 4 -32.28 -5.58 -19.73
N ALA A 5 -32.37 -6.88 -19.97
CA ALA A 5 -33.54 -7.50 -20.56
C ALA A 5 -34.76 -7.39 -19.64
N LEU A 6 -34.61 -7.62 -18.33
CA LEU A 6 -35.68 -7.47 -17.34
C LEU A 6 -36.24 -6.04 -17.28
N ILE A 7 -35.37 -5.02 -17.30
CA ILE A 7 -35.79 -3.60 -17.40
C ILE A 7 -36.56 -3.36 -18.70
N ALA A 8 -36.02 -3.81 -19.84
CA ALA A 8 -36.64 -3.62 -21.14
C ALA A 8 -38.04 -4.25 -21.20
N ILE A 9 -38.20 -5.46 -20.64
CA ILE A 9 -39.49 -6.15 -20.52
C ILE A 9 -40.46 -5.34 -19.68
N ALA A 10 -40.04 -4.83 -18.51
CA ALA A 10 -40.92 -4.08 -17.62
C ALA A 10 -41.33 -2.71 -18.24
N ILE A 11 -40.41 -2.00 -18.89
CA ILE A 11 -40.69 -0.74 -19.60
C ILE A 11 -41.64 -0.97 -20.78
N LEU A 12 -41.38 -2.03 -21.58
CA LEU A 12 -42.25 -2.39 -22.70
C LEU A 12 -43.66 -2.75 -22.21
N ALA A 13 -43.77 -3.55 -21.15
CA ALA A 13 -45.05 -3.90 -20.53
C ALA A 13 -45.80 -2.65 -20.03
N LEU A 14 -45.11 -1.71 -19.37
CA LEU A 14 -45.71 -0.44 -18.96
C LEU A 14 -46.24 0.35 -20.16
N GLY A 15 -45.43 0.53 -21.22
CA GLY A 15 -45.81 1.29 -22.41
C GLY A 15 -46.96 0.67 -23.20
N VAL A 16 -46.92 -0.64 -23.42
CA VAL A 16 -47.99 -1.37 -24.11
C VAL A 16 -49.27 -1.37 -23.28
N GLY A 17 -49.17 -1.61 -21.96
CA GLY A 17 -50.33 -1.59 -21.08
C GLY A 17 -50.98 -0.20 -20.96
N ILE A 18 -50.20 0.88 -20.87
CA ILE A 18 -50.74 2.27 -20.92
C ILE A 18 -51.48 2.50 -22.24
N THR A 19 -50.91 2.07 -23.36
CA THR A 19 -51.53 2.21 -24.69
C THR A 19 -52.86 1.46 -24.74
N LEU A 20 -52.90 0.21 -24.28
CA LEU A 20 -54.13 -0.58 -24.23
C LEU A 20 -55.19 0.02 -23.30
N ALA A 21 -54.78 0.52 -22.13
CA ALA A 21 -55.66 1.20 -21.19
C ALA A 21 -56.28 2.48 -21.80
N LEU A 22 -55.49 3.26 -22.55
CA LEU A 22 -55.96 4.45 -23.26
C LEU A 22 -56.89 4.12 -24.44
N THR A 23 -56.71 2.95 -25.07
CA THR A 23 -57.62 2.43 -26.12
C THR A 23 -58.87 1.74 -25.58
N GLY A 24 -59.09 1.75 -24.27
CA GLY A 24 -60.27 1.20 -23.61
C GLY A 24 -60.20 -0.30 -23.27
N ARG A 25 -59.08 -0.99 -23.55
CA ARG A 25 -58.89 -2.41 -23.24
C ARG A 25 -58.21 -2.61 -21.88
N LYS A 26 -58.90 -2.25 -20.81
CA LYS A 26 -58.34 -2.24 -19.44
C LYS A 26 -57.91 -3.64 -18.97
N ASP A 27 -58.70 -4.67 -19.24
CA ASP A 27 -58.40 -6.04 -18.81
C ASP A 27 -57.08 -6.54 -19.43
N LEU A 28 -56.87 -6.29 -20.73
CA LEU A 28 -55.62 -6.65 -21.41
C LEU A 28 -54.42 -5.84 -20.89
N ALA A 29 -54.63 -4.58 -20.49
CA ALA A 29 -53.58 -3.77 -19.89
C ALA A 29 -53.10 -4.36 -18.55
N GLU A 30 -54.03 -4.81 -17.70
CA GLU A 30 -53.70 -5.43 -16.41
C GLU A 30 -52.91 -6.73 -16.58
N TRP A 31 -53.28 -7.57 -17.54
CA TRP A 31 -52.53 -8.79 -17.88
C TRP A 31 -51.12 -8.49 -18.38
N ILE A 32 -50.94 -7.45 -19.20
CA ILE A 32 -49.63 -7.06 -19.70
C ILE A 32 -48.74 -6.50 -18.58
N TRP A 33 -49.28 -5.68 -17.69
CA TRP A 33 -48.53 -5.18 -16.53
C TRP A 33 -48.14 -6.32 -15.58
N ALA A 34 -49.02 -7.30 -15.34
CA ALA A 34 -48.70 -8.50 -14.58
C ALA A 34 -47.57 -9.31 -15.26
N ALA A 35 -47.66 -9.53 -16.59
CA ALA A 35 -46.65 -10.23 -17.37
C ALA A 35 -45.28 -9.55 -17.35
N GLY A 36 -45.24 -8.21 -17.23
CA GLY A 36 -43.99 -7.45 -17.04
C GLY A 36 -43.40 -7.56 -15.63
N THR A 37 -44.26 -7.73 -14.60
CA THR A 37 -43.86 -7.78 -13.19
C THR A 37 -43.33 -9.15 -12.78
N ILE A 38 -43.98 -10.23 -13.24
CA ILE A 38 -43.68 -11.61 -12.83
C ILE A 38 -42.22 -12.03 -13.06
N PRO A 39 -41.58 -11.77 -14.23
CA PRO A 39 -40.19 -12.14 -14.47
C PRO A 39 -39.21 -11.44 -13.52
N VAL A 40 -39.47 -10.17 -13.20
CA VAL A 40 -38.66 -9.38 -12.26
C VAL A 40 -38.82 -9.92 -10.84
N ALA A 41 -40.05 -10.17 -10.40
CA ALA A 41 -40.33 -10.74 -9.08
C ALA A 41 -39.73 -12.15 -8.93
N ALA A 42 -39.80 -13.00 -9.97
CA ALA A 42 -39.19 -14.34 -9.97
C ALA A 42 -37.66 -14.27 -9.90
N SER A 43 -37.02 -13.40 -10.69
CA SER A 43 -35.59 -13.13 -10.61
C SER A 43 -35.16 -12.68 -9.21
N LEU A 44 -35.96 -11.83 -8.57
CA LEU A 44 -35.70 -11.32 -7.23
C LEU A 44 -35.85 -12.42 -6.18
N ALA A 45 -36.90 -13.24 -6.29
CA ALA A 45 -37.12 -14.39 -5.41
C ALA A 45 -35.93 -15.36 -5.42
N ILE A 46 -35.45 -15.73 -6.61
CA ILE A 46 -34.26 -16.61 -6.77
C ILE A 46 -33.04 -15.97 -6.08
N SER A 47 -32.87 -14.66 -6.23
CA SER A 47 -31.76 -13.92 -5.61
C SER A 47 -31.85 -13.91 -4.09
N ILE A 48 -33.06 -13.69 -3.53
CA ILE A 48 -33.32 -13.70 -2.09
C ILE A 48 -33.07 -15.09 -1.50
N VAL A 49 -33.56 -16.16 -2.13
CA VAL A 49 -33.34 -17.55 -1.66
C VAL A 49 -31.85 -17.87 -1.63
N ARG A 50 -31.12 -17.51 -2.69
CA ARG A 50 -29.66 -17.70 -2.74
C ARG A 50 -28.93 -16.91 -1.64
N ASN A 51 -29.33 -15.66 -1.40
CA ASN A 51 -28.74 -14.82 -0.37
C ASN A 51 -29.04 -15.33 1.05
N LEU A 52 -30.25 -15.84 1.28
CA LEU A 52 -30.66 -16.44 2.56
C LEU A 52 -29.89 -17.74 2.84
N LEU A 53 -29.70 -18.60 1.83
CA LEU A 53 -28.86 -19.79 1.92
C LEU A 53 -27.40 -19.46 2.24
N ALA A 54 -26.93 -18.29 1.82
CA ALA A 54 -25.59 -17.76 2.13
C ALA A 54 -25.53 -16.94 3.44
N GLY A 55 -26.59 -16.95 4.27
CA GLY A 55 -26.64 -16.26 5.56
C GLY A 55 -26.82 -14.73 5.51
N ARG A 56 -27.20 -14.16 4.35
CA ARG A 56 -27.35 -12.71 4.15
C ARG A 56 -28.83 -12.34 4.03
N LEU A 57 -29.37 -11.63 5.02
CA LEU A 57 -30.71 -11.04 4.96
C LEU A 57 -30.65 -9.69 4.24
N GLY A 58 -31.20 -9.62 3.03
CA GLY A 58 -31.18 -8.42 2.19
C GLY A 58 -32.46 -7.59 2.28
N VAL A 59 -32.33 -6.28 2.05
CA VAL A 59 -33.45 -5.32 1.99
C VAL A 59 -34.37 -5.51 0.78
N ASP A 60 -33.91 -6.30 -0.19
CA ASP A 60 -34.64 -6.75 -1.38
C ASP A 60 -36.00 -7.41 -1.08
N ALA A 61 -36.17 -7.91 0.16
CA ALA A 61 -37.43 -8.47 0.64
C ALA A 61 -38.61 -7.49 0.56
N VAL A 62 -38.38 -6.19 0.77
CA VAL A 62 -39.45 -5.16 0.69
C VAL A 62 -39.95 -5.01 -0.74
N ALA A 63 -39.04 -4.96 -1.72
CA ALA A 63 -39.38 -4.84 -3.12
C ALA A 63 -40.12 -6.09 -3.63
N PHE A 64 -39.66 -7.28 -3.21
CA PHE A 64 -40.35 -8.54 -3.53
C PHE A 64 -41.76 -8.57 -2.94
N LEU A 65 -41.92 -8.24 -1.65
CA LEU A 65 -43.22 -8.23 -1.00
C LEU A 65 -44.17 -7.21 -1.62
N SER A 66 -43.66 -6.05 -2.04
CA SER A 66 -44.43 -5.02 -2.75
C SER A 66 -44.96 -5.53 -4.10
N MET A 67 -44.12 -6.20 -4.90
CA MET A 67 -44.54 -6.77 -6.19
C MET A 67 -45.56 -7.90 -6.02
N VAL A 68 -45.34 -8.80 -5.06
CA VAL A 68 -46.28 -9.91 -4.76
C VAL A 68 -47.61 -9.36 -4.24
N ALA A 69 -47.59 -8.42 -3.30
CA ALA A 69 -48.79 -7.79 -2.77
C ALA A 69 -49.55 -7.01 -3.86
N ALA A 70 -48.85 -6.31 -4.75
CA ALA A 70 -49.46 -5.62 -5.88
C ALA A 70 -50.19 -6.59 -6.82
N LEU A 71 -49.57 -7.72 -7.15
CA LEU A 71 -50.19 -8.76 -7.98
C LEU A 71 -51.39 -9.40 -7.27
N ALA A 72 -51.28 -9.71 -5.98
CA ALA A 72 -52.34 -10.33 -5.19
C ALA A 72 -53.56 -9.42 -5.00
N LEU A 73 -53.35 -8.10 -4.89
CA LEU A 73 -54.41 -7.10 -4.73
C LEU A 73 -54.96 -6.55 -6.05
N GLY A 74 -54.55 -7.11 -7.20
CA GLY A 74 -54.95 -6.65 -8.53
C GLY A 74 -54.38 -5.28 -8.93
N GLN A 75 -53.43 -4.73 -8.17
CA GLN A 75 -52.75 -3.46 -8.44
C GLN A 75 -51.57 -3.66 -9.41
N THR A 76 -51.85 -4.26 -10.58
CA THR A 76 -50.84 -4.67 -11.57
C THR A 76 -50.02 -3.49 -12.12
N LEU A 77 -50.62 -2.31 -12.26
CA LEU A 77 -49.91 -1.07 -12.62
C LEU A 77 -48.87 -0.67 -11.57
N ALA A 78 -49.21 -0.76 -10.28
CA ALA A 78 -48.25 -0.50 -9.21
C ALA A 78 -47.12 -1.55 -9.23
N GLY A 79 -47.46 -2.81 -9.47
CA GLY A 79 -46.49 -3.91 -9.59
C GLY A 79 -45.44 -3.68 -10.68
N VAL A 80 -45.86 -3.28 -11.90
CA VAL A 80 -44.92 -3.05 -13.00
C VAL A 80 -44.07 -1.80 -12.77
N VAL A 81 -44.63 -0.77 -12.13
CA VAL A 81 -43.86 0.42 -11.74
C VAL A 81 -42.77 0.04 -10.73
N VAL A 82 -43.10 -0.71 -9.67
CA VAL A 82 -42.11 -1.21 -8.69
C VAL A 82 -41.06 -2.10 -9.36
N ALA A 83 -41.45 -2.94 -10.33
CA ALA A 83 -40.52 -3.74 -11.10
C ALA A 83 -39.53 -2.88 -11.91
N ILE A 84 -40.00 -1.78 -12.52
CA ILE A 84 -39.15 -0.80 -13.19
C ILE A 84 -38.26 -0.07 -12.19
N MET A 85 -38.76 0.33 -11.02
CA MET A 85 -37.97 1.01 -9.98
C MET A 85 -36.81 0.11 -9.51
N TYR A 86 -37.09 -1.14 -9.16
CA TYR A 86 -36.07 -2.08 -8.70
C TYR A 86 -35.03 -2.36 -9.79
N ALA A 87 -35.47 -2.65 -11.01
CA ALA A 87 -34.57 -2.97 -12.10
C ALA A 87 -33.80 -1.72 -12.59
N GLY A 88 -34.46 -0.56 -12.62
CA GLY A 88 -33.92 0.74 -12.99
C GLY A 88 -32.91 1.30 -11.99
N GLY A 89 -33.15 1.15 -10.68
CA GLY A 89 -32.21 1.53 -9.62
C GLY A 89 -30.85 0.86 -9.79
N ASN A 90 -30.84 -0.45 -10.09
CA ASN A 90 -29.62 -1.20 -10.42
C ASN A 90 -28.91 -0.67 -11.69
N ALA A 91 -29.66 -0.19 -12.68
CA ALA A 91 -29.06 0.37 -13.90
C ALA A 91 -28.52 1.80 -13.66
N LEU A 92 -29.19 2.61 -12.85
CA LEU A 92 -28.69 3.91 -12.39
C LEU A 92 -27.41 3.76 -11.57
N GLU A 93 -27.34 2.72 -10.73
CA GLU A 93 -26.12 2.31 -10.02
C GLU A 93 -24.97 2.05 -11.01
N ASP A 94 -25.17 1.16 -11.99
CA ASP A 94 -24.18 0.85 -13.01
C ASP A 94 -23.72 2.10 -13.78
N ILE A 95 -24.61 3.07 -14.03
CA ILE A 95 -24.27 4.33 -14.72
C ILE A 95 -23.47 5.26 -13.81
N ALA A 96 -23.85 5.40 -12.55
CA ALA A 96 -23.16 6.23 -11.56
C ALA A 96 -21.75 5.69 -11.30
N ILE A 97 -21.61 4.37 -11.11
CA ILE A 97 -20.32 3.68 -10.97
C ILE A 97 -19.45 3.92 -12.21
N ARG A 98 -19.95 3.64 -13.42
CA ARG A 98 -19.19 3.86 -14.66
C ARG A 98 -18.78 5.31 -14.88
N ARG A 99 -19.60 6.29 -14.44
CA ARG A 99 -19.27 7.71 -14.54
C ARG A 99 -18.13 8.09 -13.61
N ALA A 100 -18.11 7.53 -12.41
CA ALA A 100 -17.04 7.77 -11.44
C ALA A 100 -15.75 6.97 -11.78
N GLU A 101 -15.87 5.80 -12.41
CA GLU A 101 -14.74 5.02 -12.94
C GLU A 101 -14.11 5.63 -14.20
N ARG A 102 -14.83 6.50 -14.93
CA ARG A 102 -14.34 7.06 -16.21
C ARG A 102 -13.00 7.79 -16.05
N ASP A 103 -12.84 8.57 -14.99
CA ASP A 103 -11.62 9.35 -14.76
C ASP A 103 -10.44 8.43 -14.43
N LEU A 104 -10.71 7.35 -13.70
CA LEU A 104 -9.72 6.33 -13.36
C LEU A 104 -9.35 5.48 -14.59
N LYS A 105 -10.32 5.20 -15.46
CA LYS A 105 -10.11 4.54 -16.75
C LYS A 105 -9.29 5.41 -17.71
N ALA A 106 -9.47 6.73 -17.70
CA ALA A 106 -8.69 7.65 -18.53
C ALA A 106 -7.20 7.65 -18.18
N LEU A 107 -6.83 7.36 -16.92
CA LEU A 107 -5.43 7.14 -16.53
C LEU A 107 -4.90 5.83 -17.13
N VAL A 108 -5.67 4.75 -17.16
CA VAL A 108 -5.23 3.47 -17.76
C VAL A 108 -5.17 3.53 -19.29
N ASP A 109 -6.16 4.17 -19.92
CA ASP A 109 -6.26 4.25 -21.38
C ASP A 109 -5.16 5.14 -22.01
N ARG A 110 -4.42 5.93 -21.21
CA ARG A 110 -3.28 6.76 -21.64
C ARG A 110 -1.93 6.02 -21.66
N ALA A 111 -1.88 4.75 -21.23
CA ALA A 111 -0.66 3.95 -21.27
C ALA A 111 -0.15 3.75 -22.71
N PRO A 112 1.11 4.14 -23.01
CA PRO A 112 1.72 3.87 -24.31
C PRO A 112 1.89 2.36 -24.50
N ARG A 113 1.54 1.87 -25.70
CA ARG A 113 1.66 0.44 -26.08
C ARG A 113 2.82 0.16 -27.03
N VAL A 114 3.35 1.22 -27.62
CA VAL A 114 4.40 1.18 -28.64
C VAL A 114 5.47 2.20 -28.23
N ALA A 115 6.73 1.86 -28.44
CA ALA A 115 7.86 2.77 -28.29
C ALA A 115 8.76 2.75 -29.52
N HIS A 116 9.50 3.84 -29.72
CA HIS A 116 10.41 4.00 -30.86
C HIS A 116 11.83 3.67 -30.44
N ARG A 117 12.27 2.44 -30.66
CA ARG A 117 13.63 2.00 -30.33
C ARG A 117 14.60 2.32 -31.46
N LYS A 118 15.77 2.83 -31.12
CA LYS A 118 16.86 3.09 -32.06
C LYS A 118 17.66 1.81 -32.29
N ARG A 119 17.79 1.40 -33.55
CA ARG A 119 18.66 0.31 -34.01
C ARG A 119 19.56 0.84 -35.12
N ASP A 120 20.86 0.86 -34.84
CA ASP A 120 21.87 1.51 -35.68
C ASP A 120 21.55 2.99 -35.97
N ALA A 121 21.16 3.30 -37.22
CA ALA A 121 20.81 4.63 -37.69
C ALA A 121 19.29 4.83 -37.96
N SER A 122 18.46 3.85 -37.59
CA SER A 122 17.02 3.86 -37.85
C SER A 122 16.21 3.65 -36.57
N PHE A 123 14.95 4.10 -36.58
CA PHE A 123 14.01 3.89 -35.48
C PHE A 123 12.98 2.84 -35.90
N GLU A 124 12.74 1.86 -35.04
CA GLU A 124 11.71 0.83 -35.19
C GLU A 124 10.65 0.96 -34.10
N ASP A 125 9.39 0.78 -34.49
CA ASP A 125 8.25 0.77 -33.58
C ASP A 125 8.13 -0.63 -32.98
N VAL A 126 8.36 -0.74 -31.67
CA VAL A 126 8.28 -2.01 -30.95
C VAL A 126 7.18 -1.96 -29.89
N PRO A 127 6.48 -3.08 -29.64
CA PRO A 127 5.65 -3.21 -28.44
C PRO A 127 6.47 -2.87 -27.20
N ILE A 128 5.87 -2.14 -26.26
CA ILE A 128 6.57 -1.65 -25.07
C ILE A 128 7.19 -2.79 -24.24
N GLU A 129 6.59 -3.98 -24.27
CA GLU A 129 7.07 -5.19 -23.59
C GLU A 129 8.41 -5.73 -24.12
N GLN A 130 8.85 -5.27 -25.30
CA GLN A 130 10.12 -5.67 -25.92
C GLN A 130 11.29 -4.73 -25.58
N ILE A 131 11.03 -3.66 -24.83
CA ILE A 131 12.06 -2.71 -24.40
C ILE A 131 12.89 -3.31 -23.27
N SER A 132 14.21 -3.28 -23.44
CA SER A 132 15.18 -3.69 -22.43
C SER A 132 15.90 -2.49 -21.81
N ILE A 133 16.39 -2.66 -20.58
CA ILE A 133 17.24 -1.65 -19.93
C ILE A 133 18.47 -1.39 -20.80
N GLY A 134 18.76 -0.12 -21.05
CA GLY A 134 19.86 0.33 -21.92
C GLY A 134 19.45 0.63 -23.37
N ASP A 135 18.25 0.26 -23.80
CA ASP A 135 17.74 0.60 -25.14
C ASP A 135 17.65 2.13 -25.32
N ALA A 136 18.12 2.63 -26.47
CA ALA A 136 17.96 4.03 -26.84
C ALA A 136 16.58 4.24 -27.48
N LEU A 137 15.79 5.16 -26.93
CA LEU A 137 14.42 5.43 -27.32
C LEU A 137 14.29 6.88 -27.81
N LEU A 138 13.43 7.08 -28.81
CA LEU A 138 13.01 8.38 -29.30
C LEU A 138 11.61 8.69 -28.78
N VAL A 139 11.42 9.86 -28.17
CA VAL A 139 10.11 10.35 -27.74
C VAL A 139 9.77 11.59 -28.55
N ARG A 140 8.75 11.50 -29.41
CA ARG A 140 8.34 12.62 -30.27
C ARG A 140 7.59 13.69 -29.48
N ALA A 141 7.48 14.88 -30.07
CA ALA A 141 6.67 15.96 -29.50
C ALA A 141 5.21 15.50 -29.32
N GLY A 142 4.67 15.69 -28.11
CA GLY A 142 3.32 15.28 -27.74
C GLY A 142 3.14 13.79 -27.43
N GLU A 143 4.19 12.96 -27.55
CA GLU A 143 4.13 11.55 -27.14
C GLU A 143 4.33 11.40 -25.63
N VAL A 144 3.76 10.32 -25.09
CA VAL A 144 3.96 9.90 -23.70
C VAL A 144 5.28 9.15 -23.60
N VAL A 145 6.09 9.47 -22.60
CA VAL A 145 7.32 8.74 -22.29
C VAL A 145 6.97 7.28 -21.93
N PRO A 146 7.47 6.28 -22.67
CA PRO A 146 7.01 4.89 -22.54
C PRO A 146 7.51 4.21 -21.27
N VAL A 147 8.81 4.28 -20.99
CA VAL A 147 9.46 3.68 -19.81
C VAL A 147 10.32 4.72 -19.11
N ASP A 148 10.71 4.47 -17.86
CA ASP A 148 11.64 5.38 -17.18
C ASP A 148 13.01 5.27 -17.83
N GLY A 149 13.72 6.39 -17.94
CA GLY A 149 15.05 6.40 -18.54
C GLY A 149 15.79 7.71 -18.42
N GLN A 150 17.08 7.69 -18.70
CA GLN A 150 17.95 8.85 -18.62
C GLN A 150 17.92 9.65 -19.93
N ILE A 151 17.70 10.95 -19.84
CA ILE A 151 17.65 11.84 -21.00
C ILE A 151 19.06 11.98 -21.57
N THR A 152 19.26 11.69 -22.85
CA THR A 152 20.56 11.86 -23.53
C THR A 152 20.66 13.21 -24.26
N THR A 153 19.53 13.88 -24.47
CA THR A 153 19.44 15.20 -25.11
C THR A 153 19.70 16.34 -24.12
N ALA A 154 20.31 17.45 -24.54
CA ALA A 154 20.80 18.48 -23.62
C ALA A 154 19.72 19.13 -22.74
N ASN A 155 18.55 19.45 -23.31
CA ASN A 155 17.41 20.00 -22.58
C ASN A 155 16.11 19.44 -23.18
N VAL A 156 15.15 19.10 -22.32
CA VAL A 156 13.85 18.57 -22.70
C VAL A 156 12.77 19.22 -21.85
N SER A 157 11.64 19.59 -22.46
CA SER A 157 10.47 20.11 -21.75
C SER A 157 9.45 18.99 -21.58
N LEU A 158 9.18 18.58 -20.34
CA LEU A 158 8.23 17.52 -20.02
C LEU A 158 7.03 18.09 -19.26
N ASP A 159 5.83 17.79 -19.75
CA ASP A 159 4.60 17.95 -18.98
C ASP A 159 4.45 16.73 -18.05
N GLU A 160 4.81 16.94 -16.78
CA GLU A 160 4.70 15.92 -15.75
C GLU A 160 3.34 15.96 -15.04
N SER A 161 2.38 16.78 -15.48
CA SER A 161 1.10 17.00 -14.77
C SER A 161 0.31 15.73 -14.45
N ALA A 162 0.40 14.71 -15.30
CA ALA A 162 -0.26 13.43 -15.09
C ALA A 162 0.36 12.58 -13.96
N VAL A 163 1.64 12.81 -13.64
CA VAL A 163 2.41 12.06 -12.64
C VAL A 163 2.63 12.89 -11.37
N THR A 164 2.89 14.19 -11.51
CA THR A 164 3.22 15.11 -10.42
C THR A 164 2.06 16.02 -10.01
N GLY A 165 1.05 16.20 -10.87
CA GLY A 165 -0.07 17.12 -10.64
C GLY A 165 0.26 18.59 -10.89
N GLU A 166 1.48 18.93 -11.28
CA GLU A 166 1.90 20.30 -11.57
C GLU A 166 1.47 20.70 -13.00
N PRO A 167 0.72 21.80 -13.20
CA PRO A 167 0.13 22.14 -14.49
C PRO A 167 1.12 22.76 -15.49
N ILE A 168 2.33 23.13 -15.06
CA ILE A 168 3.33 23.82 -15.89
C ILE A 168 4.40 22.80 -16.33
N PRO A 169 4.74 22.72 -17.63
CA PRO A 169 5.83 21.89 -18.12
C PRO A 169 7.17 22.26 -17.47
N ILE A 170 7.93 21.24 -17.06
CA ILE A 170 9.22 21.39 -16.39
C ILE A 170 10.33 21.10 -17.40
N THR A 171 11.37 21.93 -17.39
CA THR A 171 12.58 21.68 -18.20
C THR A 171 13.54 20.77 -17.44
N ARG A 172 13.89 19.63 -18.05
CA ARG A 172 14.88 18.65 -17.56
C ARG A 172 16.15 18.71 -18.41
N ARG A 173 17.30 18.48 -17.78
CA ARG A 173 18.62 18.49 -18.45
C ARG A 173 19.05 17.10 -18.88
N GLY A 174 19.95 17.04 -19.86
CA GLY A 174 20.64 15.80 -20.23
C GLY A 174 21.37 15.18 -19.03
N GLY A 175 21.19 13.88 -18.85
CA GLY A 175 21.66 13.13 -17.67
C GLY A 175 20.60 13.00 -16.56
N GLU A 176 19.50 13.74 -16.59
CA GLU A 176 18.40 13.59 -15.64
C GLU A 176 17.42 12.48 -16.06
N LEU A 177 16.62 11.99 -15.11
CA LEU A 177 15.66 10.91 -15.33
C LEU A 177 14.34 11.46 -15.89
N ALA A 178 13.89 10.94 -17.04
CA ALA A 178 12.54 11.07 -17.53
C ALA A 178 11.67 9.93 -16.99
N ARG A 179 10.51 10.28 -16.41
CA ARG A 179 9.56 9.30 -15.89
C ARG A 179 8.56 8.90 -16.96
N SER A 180 8.26 7.62 -17.05
CA SER A 180 7.17 7.07 -17.84
C SER A 180 5.83 7.72 -17.47
N GLY A 181 4.97 7.93 -18.47
CA GLY A 181 3.67 8.59 -18.30
C GLY A 181 3.69 10.11 -18.36
N THR A 182 4.86 10.74 -18.39
CA THR A 182 5.01 12.17 -18.67
C THR A 182 4.85 12.44 -20.17
N ILE A 183 4.41 13.63 -20.55
CA ILE A 183 4.20 14.00 -21.96
C ILE A 183 5.37 14.88 -22.40
N ASN A 184 5.93 14.59 -23.57
CA ASN A 184 6.88 15.49 -24.19
C ASN A 184 6.17 16.78 -24.63
N ALA A 185 6.39 17.87 -23.91
CA ALA A 185 5.81 19.19 -24.22
C ALA A 185 6.71 20.04 -25.14
N GLY A 186 7.93 19.56 -25.43
CA GLY A 186 8.92 20.24 -26.26
C GLY A 186 9.18 19.51 -27.58
N GLU A 187 10.41 19.64 -28.09
CA GLU A 187 10.85 18.95 -29.29
C GLU A 187 11.15 17.47 -29.04
N THR A 188 11.31 16.71 -30.13
CA THR A 188 11.66 15.28 -30.05
C THR A 188 13.00 15.10 -29.34
N PHE A 189 13.09 14.17 -28.40
CA PHE A 189 14.32 13.89 -27.66
C PHE A 189 14.65 12.41 -27.61
N GLU A 190 15.94 12.12 -27.40
CA GLU A 190 16.45 10.78 -27.15
C GLU A 190 16.64 10.54 -25.65
N MET A 191 16.35 9.31 -25.22
CA MET A 191 16.58 8.82 -23.86
C MET A 191 17.09 7.38 -23.88
N GLN A 192 17.73 6.96 -22.79
CA GLN A 192 18.15 5.58 -22.58
C GLN A 192 17.27 4.94 -21.51
N ALA A 193 16.61 3.83 -21.83
CA ALA A 193 15.73 3.11 -20.92
C ALA A 193 16.49 2.66 -19.66
N SER A 194 15.97 2.99 -18.47
CA SER A 194 16.50 2.53 -17.18
C SER A 194 15.68 1.41 -16.57
N THR A 195 14.42 1.24 -16.99
CA THR A 195 13.50 0.20 -16.49
C THR A 195 12.82 -0.54 -17.64
N THR A 196 12.32 -1.75 -17.35
CA THR A 196 11.44 -2.48 -18.26
C THR A 196 10.02 -1.92 -18.21
N ALA A 197 9.18 -2.27 -19.19
CA ALA A 197 7.78 -1.81 -19.22
C ALA A 197 7.00 -2.13 -17.93
N GLY A 198 7.14 -3.35 -17.41
CA GLY A 198 6.43 -3.80 -16.21
C GLY A 198 6.91 -3.18 -14.90
N GLU A 199 8.15 -2.67 -14.87
CA GLU A 199 8.78 -2.05 -13.69
C GLU A 199 8.78 -0.52 -13.76
N SER A 200 8.23 0.05 -14.83
CA SER A 200 8.17 1.49 -15.03
C SER A 200 7.21 2.18 -14.03
N THR A 201 7.52 3.44 -13.70
CA THR A 201 6.71 4.29 -12.79
C THR A 201 5.24 4.28 -13.19
N TYR A 202 4.94 4.40 -14.49
CA TYR A 202 3.57 4.40 -15.00
C TYR A 202 2.90 3.03 -14.94
N ALA A 203 3.61 1.93 -15.19
CA ALA A 203 3.06 0.59 -15.01
C ALA A 203 2.71 0.32 -13.54
N GLY A 204 3.51 0.84 -12.60
CA GLY A 204 3.18 0.86 -11.17
C GLY A 204 1.90 1.65 -10.87
N ILE A 205 1.71 2.82 -11.49
CA ILE A 205 0.47 3.59 -11.35
C ILE A 205 -0.72 2.79 -11.90
N VAL A 206 -0.59 2.20 -13.10
CA VAL A 206 -1.66 1.41 -13.74
C VAL A 206 -2.02 0.16 -12.93
N SER A 207 -1.03 -0.56 -12.37
CA SER A 207 -1.27 -1.75 -11.56
C SER A 207 -2.01 -1.41 -10.26
N LEU A 208 -1.59 -0.34 -9.58
CA LEU A 208 -2.26 0.14 -8.38
C LEU A 208 -3.67 0.65 -8.69
N VAL A 209 -3.85 1.36 -9.81
CA VAL A 209 -5.17 1.83 -10.28
C VAL A 209 -6.10 0.66 -10.57
N THR A 210 -5.58 -0.39 -11.22
CA THR A 210 -6.32 -1.60 -11.51
C THR A 210 -6.70 -2.32 -10.21
N ALA A 211 -5.77 -2.42 -9.25
CA ALA A 211 -6.03 -2.97 -7.92
C ALA A 211 -7.14 -2.19 -7.19
N ALA A 212 -7.14 -0.86 -7.28
CA ALA A 212 -8.20 -0.01 -6.72
C ALA A 212 -9.56 -0.20 -7.41
N GLN A 213 -9.60 -0.45 -8.74
CA GLN A 213 -10.84 -0.77 -9.47
C GLN A 213 -11.38 -2.16 -9.13
N THR A 214 -10.50 -3.14 -8.91
CA THR A 214 -10.91 -4.53 -8.59
C THR A 214 -11.26 -4.72 -7.13
N ALA A 215 -10.79 -3.84 -6.24
CA ALA A 215 -11.12 -3.83 -4.82
C ALA A 215 -12.57 -3.37 -4.60
N LYS A 216 -13.52 -4.27 -4.89
CA LYS A 216 -14.90 -4.14 -4.40
C LYS A 216 -14.91 -4.35 -2.89
N ALA A 217 -14.66 -3.26 -2.15
CA ALA A 217 -14.95 -3.25 -0.74
C ALA A 217 -16.46 -3.56 -0.56
N PRO A 218 -16.85 -4.49 0.33
CA PRO A 218 -18.25 -4.58 0.73
C PRO A 218 -18.58 -3.27 1.46
N PHE A 219 -19.22 -2.31 0.75
CA PHE A 219 -19.74 -1.02 1.24
C PHE A 219 -20.87 -1.16 2.29
N VAL A 220 -20.86 -2.28 2.99
CA VAL A 220 -22.01 -2.97 3.57
C VAL A 220 -22.17 -2.63 5.05
N ARG A 221 -21.13 -2.14 5.75
CA ARG A 221 -21.23 -1.91 7.21
C ARG A 221 -22.12 -0.74 7.63
N MET A 222 -22.08 0.39 6.91
CA MET A 222 -22.82 1.58 7.31
C MET A 222 -24.29 1.54 6.88
N ALA A 223 -24.56 1.01 5.67
CA ALA A 223 -25.91 0.88 5.13
C ALA A 223 -26.70 -0.25 5.81
N ASP A 224 -26.10 -1.42 6.03
CA ASP A 224 -26.80 -2.58 6.60
C ASP A 224 -27.38 -2.31 7.98
N ARG A 225 -26.71 -1.49 8.81
CA ARG A 225 -27.22 -1.16 10.14
C ARG A 225 -28.57 -0.44 10.09
N PHE A 226 -28.81 0.40 9.08
CA PHE A 226 -30.11 1.06 8.89
C PHE A 226 -31.10 0.14 8.16
N ALA A 227 -30.63 -0.68 7.22
CA ALA A 227 -31.46 -1.62 6.47
C ALA A 227 -32.08 -2.72 7.35
N LEU A 228 -31.33 -3.23 8.34
CA LEU A 228 -31.82 -4.23 9.30
C LEU A 228 -33.01 -3.72 10.14
N LEU A 229 -33.07 -2.41 10.42
CA LEU A 229 -34.18 -1.81 11.15
C LEU A 229 -35.37 -1.48 10.24
N LEU A 230 -35.13 -1.18 8.96
CA LEU A 230 -36.16 -0.70 8.05
C LEU A 230 -37.24 -1.76 7.74
N LEU A 231 -36.84 -3.00 7.48
CA LEU A 231 -37.78 -4.09 7.15
C LEU A 231 -38.83 -4.31 8.26
N PRO A 232 -38.46 -4.55 9.54
CA PRO A 232 -39.44 -4.75 10.59
C PRO A 232 -40.30 -3.50 10.83
N VAL A 233 -39.72 -2.30 10.79
CA VAL A 233 -40.49 -1.04 10.93
C VAL A 233 -41.53 -0.91 9.82
N THR A 234 -41.15 -1.22 8.58
CA THR A 234 -42.04 -1.18 7.41
C THR A 234 -43.19 -2.17 7.55
N LEU A 235 -42.90 -3.42 7.93
CA LEU A 235 -43.93 -4.45 8.12
C LEU A 235 -44.90 -4.09 9.24
N CYS A 236 -44.39 -3.56 10.37
CA CYS A 236 -45.23 -3.08 11.45
C CYS A 236 -46.12 -1.92 11.01
N LEU A 237 -45.57 -0.94 10.27
CA LEU A 237 -46.34 0.21 9.80
C LEU A 237 -47.39 -0.19 8.75
N ALA A 238 -47.04 -1.07 7.80
CA ALA A 238 -47.96 -1.58 6.79
C ALA A 238 -49.09 -2.42 7.44
N GLY A 239 -48.75 -3.27 8.40
CA GLY A 239 -49.71 -4.04 9.18
C GLY A 239 -50.63 -3.15 10.02
N ALA A 240 -50.09 -2.12 10.68
CA ALA A 240 -50.89 -1.14 11.41
C ALA A 240 -51.81 -0.35 10.48
N ALA A 241 -51.30 0.11 9.33
CA ALA A 241 -52.09 0.81 8.33
C ALA A 241 -53.26 -0.06 7.85
N TRP A 242 -53.03 -1.33 7.57
CA TRP A 242 -54.10 -2.28 7.23
C TRP A 242 -55.10 -2.46 8.37
N ALA A 243 -54.61 -2.73 9.58
CA ALA A 243 -55.45 -3.01 10.74
C ALA A 243 -56.36 -1.83 11.10
N PHE A 244 -55.85 -0.59 11.07
CA PHE A 244 -56.64 0.61 11.39
C PHE A 244 -57.55 1.08 10.26
N SER A 245 -57.13 0.95 8.99
CA SER A 245 -57.92 1.43 7.85
C SER A 245 -58.88 0.40 7.29
N HIS A 246 -58.65 -0.89 7.58
CA HIS A 246 -59.28 -2.05 6.94
C HIS A 246 -59.09 -2.09 5.41
N ASP A 247 -58.14 -1.31 4.87
CA ASP A 247 -57.84 -1.22 3.45
C ASP A 247 -56.43 -1.80 3.16
N PRO A 248 -56.33 -2.97 2.51
CA PRO A 248 -55.05 -3.58 2.18
C PRO A 248 -54.24 -2.77 1.15
N ILE A 249 -54.86 -1.86 0.40
CA ILE A 249 -54.15 -0.99 -0.57
C ILE A 249 -53.24 0.01 0.17
N ARG A 250 -53.60 0.43 1.39
CA ARG A 250 -52.73 1.29 2.21
C ARG A 250 -51.48 0.58 2.68
N ALA A 251 -51.60 -0.71 3.02
CA ALA A 251 -50.44 -1.55 3.34
C ALA A 251 -49.50 -1.68 2.15
N LEU A 252 -50.06 -1.89 0.95
CA LEU A 252 -49.29 -1.89 -0.30
C LEU A 252 -48.60 -0.53 -0.53
N ALA A 253 -49.29 0.58 -0.31
CA ALA A 253 -48.70 1.92 -0.49
C ALA A 253 -47.51 2.16 0.46
N VAL A 254 -47.59 1.69 1.72
CA VAL A 254 -46.47 1.73 2.67
C VAL A 254 -45.30 0.87 2.20
N LEU A 255 -45.57 -0.37 1.75
CA LEU A 255 -44.54 -1.27 1.24
C LEU A 255 -43.80 -0.68 0.03
N VAL A 256 -44.55 -0.05 -0.89
CA VAL A 256 -43.98 0.62 -2.08
C VAL A 256 -43.16 1.85 -1.70
N ALA A 257 -43.63 2.67 -0.75
CA ALA A 257 -42.90 3.86 -0.30
C ALA A 257 -41.65 3.53 0.55
N ALA A 258 -41.54 2.30 1.05
CA ALA A 258 -40.44 1.87 1.92
C ALA A 258 -39.22 1.32 1.18
N THR A 259 -39.19 1.36 -0.15
CA THR A 259 -38.05 0.83 -0.92
C THR A 259 -36.77 1.62 -0.59
N PRO A 260 -35.71 0.97 -0.06
CA PRO A 260 -34.51 1.63 0.49
C PRO A 260 -33.47 2.04 -0.56
N CYS A 261 -33.93 2.48 -1.73
CA CYS A 261 -33.06 2.93 -2.81
C CYS A 261 -32.03 4.02 -2.38
N PRO A 262 -32.35 5.02 -1.51
CA PRO A 262 -31.37 6.02 -1.07
C PRO A 262 -30.21 5.42 -0.27
N LEU A 263 -30.51 4.40 0.53
CA LEU A 263 -29.54 3.73 1.39
C LEU A 263 -28.56 2.87 0.58
N ILE A 264 -29.08 2.22 -0.46
CA ILE A 264 -28.31 1.29 -1.31
C ILE A 264 -27.44 2.07 -2.30
N LEU A 265 -27.92 3.19 -2.84
CA LEU A 265 -27.27 3.88 -3.97
C LEU A 265 -26.41 5.08 -3.58
N ALA A 266 -26.77 5.81 -2.53
CA ALA A 266 -26.12 7.09 -2.22
C ALA A 266 -24.71 6.93 -1.67
N ALA A 267 -24.49 5.94 -0.79
CA ALA A 267 -23.16 5.70 -0.23
C ALA A 267 -22.15 5.28 -1.30
N PRO A 268 -22.38 4.20 -2.08
CA PRO A 268 -21.45 3.81 -3.15
C PRO A 268 -21.17 4.95 -4.13
N ALA A 269 -22.20 5.70 -4.55
CA ALA A 269 -22.03 6.84 -5.43
C ALA A 269 -21.11 7.93 -4.83
N ALA A 270 -21.28 8.26 -3.54
CA ALA A 270 -20.42 9.22 -2.85
C ALA A 270 -18.98 8.70 -2.70
N PHE A 271 -18.78 7.44 -2.30
CA PHE A 271 -17.45 6.86 -2.08
C PHE A 271 -16.63 6.75 -3.37
N ILE A 272 -17.24 6.30 -4.47
CA ILE A 272 -16.54 6.21 -5.76
C ILE A 272 -16.26 7.63 -6.31
N ALA A 273 -17.19 8.57 -6.12
CA ALA A 273 -16.96 9.98 -6.42
C ALA A 273 -15.77 10.57 -5.63
N GLY A 274 -15.63 10.24 -4.35
CA GLY A 274 -14.51 10.65 -3.50
C GLY A 274 -13.18 10.01 -3.91
N ALA A 275 -13.19 8.71 -4.23
CA ALA A 275 -12.01 8.02 -4.74
C ALA A 275 -11.54 8.58 -6.09
N ALA A 276 -12.48 8.86 -7.01
CA ALA A 276 -12.18 9.52 -8.27
C ALA A 276 -11.63 10.96 -8.06
N GLN A 277 -12.16 11.69 -7.07
CA GLN A 277 -11.62 13.00 -6.69
C GLN A 277 -10.19 12.90 -6.15
N ALA A 278 -9.90 11.91 -5.30
CA ALA A 278 -8.57 11.66 -4.76
C ALA A 278 -7.57 11.30 -5.86
N ALA A 279 -7.96 10.40 -6.78
CA ALA A 279 -7.11 9.97 -7.89
C ALA A 279 -6.67 11.14 -8.78
N ARG A 280 -7.55 12.12 -9.03
CA ARG A 280 -7.20 13.35 -9.79
C ARG A 280 -6.16 14.23 -9.10
N ARG A 281 -5.89 14.02 -7.81
CA ARG A 281 -4.84 14.71 -7.05
C ARG A 281 -3.60 13.85 -6.81
N GLY A 282 -3.47 12.73 -7.51
CA GLY A 282 -2.37 11.79 -7.31
C GLY A 282 -2.48 10.99 -6.02
N ILE A 283 -3.69 10.86 -5.45
CA ILE A 283 -3.96 10.08 -4.24
C ILE A 283 -4.77 8.87 -4.64
N LEU A 284 -4.16 7.69 -4.57
CA LEU A 284 -4.80 6.46 -4.96
C LEU A 284 -5.25 5.68 -3.74
N ILE A 285 -6.54 5.33 -3.68
CA ILE A 285 -7.14 4.63 -2.55
C ILE A 285 -7.62 3.26 -3.02
N LYS A 286 -7.14 2.18 -2.41
CA LYS A 286 -7.44 0.79 -2.78
C LYS A 286 -8.82 0.34 -2.25
N GLY A 287 -9.86 0.91 -2.83
CA GLY A 287 -11.25 0.56 -2.54
C GLY A 287 -11.95 1.42 -1.48
N GLY A 288 -13.20 1.08 -1.17
CA GLY A 288 -14.07 1.88 -0.31
C GLY A 288 -13.81 1.80 1.19
N GLY A 289 -13.31 0.66 1.68
CA GLY A 289 -13.02 0.42 3.09
C GLY A 289 -11.96 1.38 3.63
N PRO A 290 -10.78 1.48 2.98
CA PRO A 290 -9.76 2.46 3.35
C PRO A 290 -10.25 3.91 3.31
N LEU A 291 -11.10 4.27 2.34
CA LEU A 291 -11.68 5.62 2.26
C LEU A 291 -12.61 5.91 3.46
N GLU A 292 -13.37 4.93 3.92
CA GLU A 292 -14.20 5.05 5.12
C GLU A 292 -13.35 5.12 6.40
N ALA A 293 -12.27 4.32 6.49
CA ALA A 293 -11.36 4.31 7.63
C ALA A 293 -10.55 5.61 7.74
N LEU A 294 -10.03 6.13 6.62
CA LEU A 294 -9.43 7.46 6.50
C LEU A 294 -10.34 8.56 7.06
N ALA A 295 -11.64 8.48 6.75
CA ALA A 295 -12.62 9.47 7.19
C ALA A 295 -12.88 9.44 8.70
N ARG A 296 -12.46 8.37 9.40
CA ARG A 296 -12.60 8.18 10.85
C ARG A 296 -11.27 8.30 11.59
N ALA A 297 -10.18 8.55 10.87
CA ALA A 297 -8.85 8.57 11.45
C ALA A 297 -8.75 9.61 12.57
N HIS A 298 -8.18 9.16 13.68
CA HIS A 298 -7.98 9.96 14.89
C HIS A 298 -6.50 10.19 15.16
N THR A 299 -5.69 9.14 14.98
CA THR A 299 -4.25 9.13 15.19
C THR A 299 -3.54 8.99 13.85
N VAL A 300 -2.51 9.81 13.59
CA VAL A 300 -1.59 9.66 12.46
C VAL A 300 -0.19 9.39 12.98
N MET A 301 0.42 8.32 12.49
CA MET A 301 1.79 7.95 12.78
C MET A 301 2.62 8.17 11.53
N PHE A 302 3.67 8.98 11.62
CA PHE A 302 4.60 9.26 10.53
C PHE A 302 5.91 8.55 10.76
N ASP A 303 6.42 7.87 9.73
CA ASP A 303 7.85 7.63 9.67
C ASP A 303 8.59 8.96 9.46
N LYS A 304 9.85 9.03 9.92
CA LYS A 304 10.67 10.23 9.71
C LYS A 304 11.29 10.24 8.32
N THR A 305 12.11 9.23 8.01
CA THR A 305 13.13 9.30 6.98
C THR A 305 12.52 9.00 5.62
N GLY A 306 12.46 10.01 4.74
CA GLY A 306 11.83 9.88 3.43
C GLY A 306 10.32 10.14 3.43
N THR A 307 9.73 10.30 4.62
CA THR A 307 8.32 10.70 4.79
C THR A 307 8.20 12.14 5.25
N LEU A 308 8.58 12.48 6.50
CA LEU A 308 8.63 13.87 6.98
C LEU A 308 9.83 14.64 6.41
N THR A 309 10.86 13.90 6.03
CA THR A 309 12.08 14.39 5.40
C THR A 309 12.14 13.94 3.93
N VAL A 310 13.08 14.53 3.18
CA VAL A 310 13.29 14.21 1.75
C VAL A 310 13.86 12.80 1.55
N GLY A 311 14.45 12.18 2.58
CA GLY A 311 14.90 10.79 2.52
C GLY A 311 16.27 10.62 1.87
N GLY A 312 17.24 11.43 2.30
CA GLY A 312 18.60 11.37 1.79
C GLY A 312 19.54 12.33 2.53
N ALA A 313 20.81 11.97 2.64
CA ALA A 313 21.82 12.84 3.20
C ALA A 313 22.01 14.05 2.27
N ARG A 314 21.80 15.28 2.73
CA ARG A 314 22.15 16.52 2.01
C ARG A 314 23.31 17.20 2.70
N LEU A 315 24.18 17.85 1.93
CA LEU A 315 25.27 18.65 2.48
C LEU A 315 24.71 19.91 3.15
N VAL A 316 24.79 19.98 4.48
CA VAL A 316 24.27 21.08 5.29
C VAL A 316 25.36 22.09 5.65
N ALA A 317 26.59 21.63 5.84
CA ALA A 317 27.72 22.50 6.14
C ALA A 317 29.05 21.90 5.68
N ILE A 318 30.03 22.78 5.43
CA ILE A 318 31.42 22.43 5.15
C ILE A 318 32.26 23.13 6.21
N GLU A 319 32.92 22.34 7.06
CA GLU A 319 33.82 22.83 8.10
C GLU A 319 35.25 22.67 7.58
N THR A 320 36.03 23.74 7.47
CA THR A 320 37.39 23.67 6.93
C THR A 320 38.47 23.91 7.98
N ALA A 321 39.68 23.41 7.69
CA ALA A 321 40.88 23.81 8.40
C ALA A 321 41.23 25.26 8.09
N LEU A 322 41.97 25.92 8.98
CA LEU A 322 42.33 27.34 8.84
C LEU A 322 43.07 27.60 7.52
N GLY A 323 42.51 28.48 6.69
CA GLY A 323 43.09 28.90 5.41
C GLY A 323 42.72 28.01 4.20
N GLU A 324 41.88 26.99 4.39
CA GLU A 324 41.38 26.14 3.30
C GLU A 324 40.05 26.66 2.74
N ASP A 325 39.90 26.59 1.41
CA ASP A 325 38.68 27.01 0.71
C ASP A 325 37.61 25.88 0.75
N PRO A 326 36.41 26.12 1.30
CA PRO A 326 35.34 25.13 1.36
C PRO A 326 34.88 24.63 -0.01
N ASP A 327 34.90 25.46 -1.04
CA ASP A 327 34.45 25.05 -2.38
C ASP A 327 35.50 24.17 -3.08
N GLU A 328 36.80 24.42 -2.87
CA GLU A 328 37.87 23.54 -3.32
C GLU A 328 37.85 22.19 -2.58
N ALA A 329 37.61 22.20 -1.26
CA ALA A 329 37.47 20.98 -0.48
C ALA A 329 36.27 20.12 -0.97
N LEU A 330 35.14 20.76 -1.26
CA LEU A 330 33.97 20.10 -1.83
C LEU A 330 34.26 19.56 -3.25
N ARG A 331 34.94 20.35 -4.10
CA ARG A 331 35.32 19.92 -5.46
C ARG A 331 36.19 18.67 -5.43
N LEU A 332 37.20 18.64 -4.56
CA LEU A 332 38.11 17.48 -4.41
C LEU A 332 37.36 16.25 -3.88
N ALA A 333 36.52 16.44 -2.85
CA ALA A 333 35.74 15.35 -2.29
C ALA A 333 34.75 14.78 -3.30
N ALA A 334 33.97 15.63 -3.97
CA ALA A 334 33.03 15.24 -5.02
C ALA A 334 33.75 14.58 -6.21
N SER A 335 34.93 15.07 -6.57
CA SER A 335 35.71 14.48 -7.67
C SER A 335 36.09 13.03 -7.35
N LEU A 336 36.52 12.73 -6.12
CA LEU A 336 36.83 11.37 -5.68
C LEU A 336 35.56 10.51 -5.53
N GLU A 337 34.50 11.06 -4.94
CA GLU A 337 33.23 10.36 -4.66
C GLU A 337 32.45 9.97 -5.92
N GLN A 338 32.78 10.50 -7.11
CA GLN A 338 32.26 10.00 -8.39
C GLN A 338 32.53 8.52 -8.63
N ALA A 339 33.56 7.95 -7.99
CA ALA A 339 33.89 6.53 -8.09
C ALA A 339 33.10 5.63 -7.12
N SER A 340 32.27 6.20 -6.24
CA SER A 340 31.55 5.50 -5.17
C SER A 340 30.06 5.32 -5.51
N HIS A 341 29.51 4.14 -5.19
CA HIS A 341 28.08 3.86 -5.33
C HIS A 341 27.27 4.17 -4.06
N HIS A 342 27.89 4.77 -3.04
CA HIS A 342 27.24 5.05 -1.76
C HIS A 342 26.29 6.27 -1.84
N ILE A 343 25.16 6.24 -1.12
CA ILE A 343 24.16 7.32 -1.19
C ILE A 343 24.69 8.69 -0.71
N VAL A 344 25.66 8.67 0.21
CA VAL A 344 26.40 9.86 0.68
C VAL A 344 27.30 10.45 -0.41
N ALA A 345 27.89 9.59 -1.26
CA ALA A 345 28.72 10.02 -2.38
C ALA A 345 27.89 10.81 -3.41
N ALA A 346 26.72 10.27 -3.76
CA ALA A 346 25.77 10.91 -4.66
C ALA A 346 25.35 12.31 -4.15
N ALA A 347 25.19 12.46 -2.83
CA ALA A 347 24.86 13.74 -2.21
C ALA A 347 25.99 14.77 -2.31
N ILE A 348 27.23 14.36 -2.05
CA ILE A 348 28.42 15.23 -2.15
C ILE A 348 28.63 15.67 -3.61
N VAL A 349 28.52 14.73 -4.57
CA VAL A 349 28.63 15.00 -6.01
C VAL A 349 27.53 15.96 -6.46
N SER A 350 26.28 15.71 -6.06
CA SER A 350 25.14 16.58 -6.43
C SER A 350 25.30 17.99 -5.87
N ALA A 351 25.78 18.13 -4.62
CA ALA A 351 26.04 19.43 -4.00
C ALA A 351 27.11 20.24 -4.76
N ALA A 352 28.18 19.57 -5.21
CA ALA A 352 29.23 20.23 -5.99
C ALA A 352 28.75 20.66 -7.39
N LEU A 353 27.98 19.81 -8.08
CA LEU A 353 27.40 20.13 -9.39
C LEU A 353 26.37 21.26 -9.30
N ALA A 354 25.56 21.30 -8.24
CA ALA A 354 24.60 22.38 -8.00
C ALA A 354 25.28 23.75 -7.81
N LYS A 355 26.49 23.77 -7.23
CA LYS A 355 27.34 24.96 -7.13
C LYS A 355 28.09 25.29 -8.44
N GLY A 356 27.94 24.50 -9.50
CA GLY A 356 28.64 24.69 -10.76
C GLY A 356 30.14 24.34 -10.72
N LEU A 357 30.58 23.55 -9.74
CA LEU A 357 31.99 23.16 -9.61
C LEU A 357 32.36 22.14 -10.69
N SER A 358 33.53 22.33 -11.31
CA SER A 358 34.06 21.42 -12.33
C SER A 358 34.76 20.22 -11.68
N LEU A 359 34.13 19.05 -11.79
CA LEU A 359 34.64 17.79 -11.24
C LEU A 359 35.66 17.11 -12.17
N GLN A 360 36.60 16.38 -11.59
CA GLN A 360 37.60 15.61 -12.34
C GLN A 360 37.49 14.12 -12.10
N MET A 361 37.94 13.33 -13.08
CA MET A 361 37.97 11.87 -12.95
C MET A 361 39.10 11.40 -12.01
N PRO A 362 38.80 10.66 -10.93
CA PRO A 362 39.82 10.17 -10.00
C PRO A 362 40.62 9.00 -10.60
N ARG A 363 41.86 8.80 -10.14
CA ARG A 363 42.75 7.71 -10.55
C ARG A 363 43.22 6.91 -9.33
N LYS A 364 43.59 5.63 -9.52
CA LYS A 364 44.10 4.74 -8.44
C LYS A 364 43.21 4.72 -7.20
N ILE A 365 41.90 4.54 -7.39
CA ILE A 365 40.91 4.55 -6.32
C ILE A 365 41.02 3.27 -5.48
N ARG A 366 40.88 3.41 -4.17
CA ARG A 366 40.75 2.34 -3.20
C ARG A 366 39.60 2.65 -2.26
N GLU A 367 38.57 1.81 -2.28
CA GLU A 367 37.43 1.92 -1.37
C GLU A 367 37.61 1.00 -0.16
N THR A 368 37.31 1.53 1.02
CA THR A 368 37.17 0.75 2.25
C THR A 368 35.70 0.72 2.64
N MET A 369 35.04 -0.42 2.41
CA MET A 369 33.59 -0.55 2.62
C MET A 369 33.15 -0.08 4.00
N GLY A 370 32.11 0.76 4.03
CA GLY A 370 31.54 1.35 5.24
C GLY A 370 32.42 2.38 5.93
N SER A 371 33.59 2.74 5.36
CA SER A 371 34.54 3.70 5.95
C SER A 371 34.88 4.88 5.06
N GLY A 372 35.01 4.70 3.74
CA GLY A 372 35.30 5.79 2.78
C GLY A 372 36.20 5.38 1.61
N LEU A 373 36.66 6.37 0.82
CA LEU A 373 37.46 6.22 -0.40
C LEU A 373 38.80 6.97 -0.32
N GLU A 374 39.82 6.44 -0.98
CA GLU A 374 41.13 7.07 -1.20
C GLU A 374 41.48 7.02 -2.69
N GLY A 375 42.13 8.06 -3.23
CA GLY A 375 42.54 8.07 -4.64
C GLY A 375 43.24 9.36 -5.07
N LEU A 376 43.69 9.42 -6.31
CA LEU A 376 44.36 10.59 -6.89
C LEU A 376 43.37 11.48 -7.63
N VAL A 377 43.34 12.77 -7.28
CA VAL A 377 42.62 13.84 -8.00
C VAL A 377 43.60 15.01 -8.17
N ASP A 378 43.75 15.56 -9.37
CA ASP A 378 44.77 16.60 -9.65
C ASP A 378 46.20 16.19 -9.22
N ASP A 379 46.56 14.91 -9.41
CA ASP A 379 47.83 14.31 -8.94
C ASP A 379 48.10 14.41 -7.42
N ARG A 380 47.11 14.81 -6.62
CA ARG A 380 47.14 14.84 -5.15
C ARG A 380 46.42 13.63 -4.57
N MET A 381 46.93 13.08 -3.48
CA MET A 381 46.30 11.96 -2.79
C MET A 381 45.15 12.47 -1.93
N ILE A 382 43.92 12.12 -2.28
CA ILE A 382 42.70 12.52 -1.57
C ILE A 382 42.14 11.31 -0.82
N CYS A 383 41.74 11.52 0.42
CA CYS A 383 40.99 10.53 1.21
C CYS A 383 39.72 11.18 1.79
N VAL A 384 38.57 10.58 1.50
CA VAL A 384 37.23 11.03 1.89
C VAL A 384 36.56 9.91 2.67
N GLY A 385 36.13 10.16 3.90
CA GLY A 385 35.46 9.12 4.67
C GLY A 385 35.20 9.46 6.13
N SER A 386 34.82 8.42 6.88
CA SER A 386 34.60 8.52 8.31
C SER A 386 35.84 9.02 9.05
N HIS A 387 35.61 9.64 10.20
CA HIS A 387 36.68 10.06 11.12
C HIS A 387 37.75 8.97 11.35
N ARG A 388 37.32 7.70 11.47
CA ARG A 388 38.24 6.58 11.72
C ARG A 388 39.13 6.26 10.51
N LEU A 389 38.65 6.47 9.29
CA LEU A 389 39.46 6.27 8.09
C LEU A 389 40.54 7.35 7.99
N VAL A 390 40.13 8.62 8.10
CA VAL A 390 41.02 9.77 7.89
C VAL A 390 42.03 9.93 9.02
N TYR A 391 41.63 9.70 10.28
CA TYR A 391 42.53 9.85 11.43
C TYR A 391 43.13 8.52 11.93
N GLY A 392 42.57 7.37 11.56
CA GLY A 392 42.98 6.05 12.08
C GLY A 392 42.73 5.92 13.59
N GLY A 393 43.73 6.37 14.37
CA GLY A 393 43.71 6.50 15.84
C GLY A 393 44.43 7.74 16.37
N THR A 394 44.82 8.67 15.48
CA THR A 394 45.37 9.97 15.87
C THR A 394 44.26 10.89 16.37
N ARG A 395 44.61 11.78 17.30
CA ARG A 395 43.64 12.73 17.88
C ARG A 395 43.38 13.84 16.87
N PRO A 396 42.10 14.15 16.55
CA PRO A 396 41.78 15.25 15.65
C PRO A 396 42.31 16.59 16.14
N GLU A 397 42.59 17.47 15.19
CA GLU A 397 42.84 18.88 15.44
C GLU A 397 41.60 19.54 16.09
N GLU A 398 41.78 20.66 16.79
CA GLU A 398 40.69 21.29 17.54
C GLU A 398 39.50 21.68 16.65
N TRP A 399 39.74 22.15 15.43
CA TRP A 399 38.68 22.48 14.47
C TRP A 399 37.89 21.24 14.02
N ALA A 400 38.56 20.11 13.80
CA ALA A 400 37.92 18.85 13.43
C ALA A 400 37.10 18.26 14.59
N PHE A 401 37.57 18.45 15.82
CA PHE A 401 36.79 18.10 17.02
C PHE A 401 35.55 19.01 17.19
N ARG A 402 35.63 20.28 16.79
CA ARG A 402 34.45 21.16 16.70
C ARG A 402 33.46 20.68 15.64
N ALA A 403 33.93 20.32 14.45
CA ALA A 403 33.10 19.78 13.39
C ALA A 403 32.33 18.52 13.84
N LEU A 404 32.99 17.60 14.56
CA LEU A 404 32.33 16.43 15.16
C LEU A 404 31.26 16.78 16.18
N ARG A 405 31.50 17.80 17.02
CA ARG A 405 30.50 18.27 17.99
C ARG A 405 29.30 18.90 17.29
N ARG A 406 29.52 19.75 16.28
CA ARG A 406 28.44 20.34 15.47
C ARG A 406 27.64 19.27 14.73
N ALA A 407 28.32 18.28 14.16
CA ALA A 407 27.68 17.15 13.50
C ALA A 407 26.76 16.39 14.48
N SER A 408 27.24 16.10 15.68
CA SER A 408 26.44 15.46 16.72
C SER A 408 25.21 16.26 17.13
N TRP A 409 25.30 17.60 17.15
CA TRP A 409 24.18 18.47 17.57
C TRP A 409 23.14 18.62 16.48
N ARG A 410 23.58 18.70 15.22
CA ARG A 410 22.70 18.75 14.04
C ARG A 410 22.16 17.40 13.61
N SER A 411 22.48 16.33 14.36
CA SER A 411 22.20 14.95 13.94
C SER A 411 22.70 14.65 12.52
N ALA A 412 23.82 15.26 12.17
CA ALA A 412 24.44 15.17 10.86
C ALA A 412 25.53 14.11 10.88
N LEU A 413 25.65 13.38 9.77
CA LEU A 413 26.79 12.54 9.46
C LEU A 413 27.99 13.43 9.09
N SER A 414 29.18 13.10 9.60
CA SER A 414 30.41 13.83 9.27
C SER A 414 31.31 13.00 8.36
N VAL A 415 31.67 13.57 7.21
CA VAL A 415 32.61 12.99 6.26
C VAL A 415 33.85 13.87 6.21
N PHE A 416 34.99 13.34 6.60
CA PHE A 416 36.26 14.06 6.58
C PHE A 416 36.92 13.96 5.22
N VAL A 417 37.60 15.04 4.83
CA VAL A 417 38.34 15.18 3.59
C VAL A 417 39.79 15.49 3.95
N SER A 418 40.72 14.70 3.41
CA SER A 418 42.15 14.90 3.57
C SER A 418 42.87 14.90 2.22
N VAL A 419 43.92 15.71 2.15
CA VAL A 419 44.78 15.89 0.97
C VAL A 419 46.22 15.65 1.41
N ASP A 420 46.90 14.73 0.73
CA ASP A 420 48.27 14.29 0.99
C ASP A 420 48.53 13.98 2.49
N GLY A 421 47.54 13.37 3.15
CA GLY A 421 47.60 12.98 4.56
C GLY A 421 47.28 14.08 5.57
N ARG A 422 46.92 15.30 5.12
CA ARG A 422 46.46 16.40 5.97
C ARG A 422 44.94 16.57 5.83
N THR A 423 44.20 16.55 6.93
CA THR A 423 42.76 16.82 6.92
C THR A 423 42.50 18.30 6.64
N ILE A 424 41.70 18.59 5.62
CA ILE A 424 41.40 19.96 5.18
C ILE A 424 39.94 20.36 5.42
N ALA A 425 39.02 19.39 5.52
CA ALA A 425 37.62 19.68 5.75
C ALA A 425 36.83 18.52 6.39
N ALA A 426 35.64 18.84 6.90
CA ALA A 426 34.59 17.93 7.28
C ALA A 426 33.26 18.39 6.66
N LEU A 427 32.69 17.55 5.80
CA LEU A 427 31.39 17.72 5.19
C LEU A 427 30.32 17.17 6.14
N LEU A 428 29.39 18.02 6.54
CA LEU A 428 28.28 17.64 7.41
C LEU A 428 27.05 17.38 6.57
N LEU A 429 26.52 16.16 6.62
CA LEU A 429 25.32 15.78 5.90
C LEU A 429 24.18 15.43 6.85
N ALA A 430 23.01 16.03 6.65
CA ALA A 430 21.82 15.72 7.42
C ALA A 430 20.61 15.50 6.50
N ASP A 431 19.57 14.90 7.06
CA ASP A 431 18.30 14.70 6.39
C ASP A 431 17.37 15.89 6.72
N GLU A 432 17.00 16.66 5.70
CA GLU A 432 16.19 17.87 5.84
C GLU A 432 14.69 17.56 5.81
N LEU A 433 13.92 18.30 6.62
CA LEU A 433 12.46 18.29 6.54
C LEU A 433 11.99 18.74 5.16
N ARG A 434 10.92 18.12 4.65
CA ARG A 434 10.26 18.63 3.44
C ARG A 434 9.65 19.99 3.72
N ARG A 435 9.68 20.88 2.73
CA ARG A 435 9.18 22.26 2.86
C ARG A 435 7.71 22.27 3.29
N GLU A 436 6.92 21.36 2.73
CA GLU A 436 5.49 21.24 2.99
C GLU A 436 5.14 20.51 4.31
N THR A 437 6.12 19.94 5.03
CA THR A 437 5.86 19.09 6.21
C THR A 437 5.10 19.81 7.32
N PRO A 438 5.50 21.03 7.76
CA PRO A 438 4.76 21.74 8.81
C PRO A 438 3.30 22.00 8.43
N ARG A 439 3.06 22.37 7.16
CA ARG A 439 1.73 22.64 6.63
C ARG A 439 0.88 21.37 6.56
N ALA A 440 1.44 20.25 6.12
CA ALA A 440 0.74 18.96 6.07
C ALA A 440 0.28 18.50 7.47
N VAL A 441 1.13 18.66 8.48
CA VAL A 441 0.80 18.36 9.89
C VAL A 441 -0.33 19.26 10.39
N GLN A 442 -0.28 20.56 10.10
CA GLN A 442 -1.35 21.50 10.47
C GLN A 442 -2.68 21.19 9.77
N ALA A 443 -2.64 20.91 8.46
CA ALA A 443 -3.82 20.56 7.68
C ALA A 443 -4.49 19.27 8.20
N LEU A 444 -3.70 18.30 8.70
CA LEU A 444 -4.25 17.11 9.36
C LEU A 444 -4.95 17.44 10.68
N ARG A 445 -4.37 18.31 11.50
CA ARG A 445 -5.04 18.80 12.73
C ARG A 445 -6.34 19.54 12.40
N ALA A 446 -6.31 20.45 11.41
CA ALA A 446 -7.49 21.17 10.93
C ALA A 446 -8.58 20.25 10.37
N ALA A 447 -8.16 19.20 9.65
CA ALA A 447 -9.07 18.16 9.19
C ALA A 447 -9.73 17.41 10.35
N GLY A 448 -9.15 17.47 11.56
CA GLY A 448 -9.67 16.96 12.83
C GLY A 448 -8.97 15.68 13.30
N VAL A 449 -7.70 15.48 12.94
CA VAL A 449 -6.80 14.49 13.55
C VAL A 449 -6.39 15.00 14.93
N ALA A 450 -6.65 14.22 15.97
CA ALA A 450 -6.44 14.65 17.34
C ALA A 450 -5.02 14.31 17.86
N ARG A 451 -4.39 13.29 17.29
CA ARG A 451 -3.08 12.79 17.73
C ARG A 451 -2.15 12.56 16.54
N ILE A 452 -0.96 13.15 16.57
CA ILE A 452 0.08 12.99 15.55
C ILE A 452 1.36 12.53 16.25
N VAL A 453 1.89 11.38 15.82
CA VAL A 453 3.05 10.72 16.41
C VAL A 453 4.11 10.52 15.33
N MET A 454 5.38 10.80 15.65
CA MET A 454 6.50 10.39 14.80
C MET A 454 7.13 9.11 15.34
N VAL A 455 7.40 8.15 14.47
CA VAL A 455 8.09 6.89 14.79
C VAL A 455 9.36 6.81 13.96
N THR A 456 10.51 6.61 14.61
CA THR A 456 11.80 6.62 13.90
C THR A 456 12.83 5.71 14.56
N GLY A 457 13.76 5.20 13.75
CA GLY A 457 14.94 4.49 14.21
C GLY A 457 16.07 5.41 14.68
N ASP A 458 15.92 6.72 14.48
CA ASP A 458 16.90 7.72 14.88
C ASP A 458 16.93 7.91 16.40
N ARG A 459 18.05 8.45 16.88
CA ARG A 459 18.27 8.69 18.32
C ARG A 459 17.32 9.75 18.87
N ALA A 460 16.92 9.59 20.13
CA ALA A 460 16.02 10.49 20.85
C ALA A 460 16.32 11.98 20.64
N ASP A 461 17.56 12.43 20.88
CA ASP A 461 17.97 13.84 20.79
C ASP A 461 17.65 14.47 19.41
N SER A 462 17.80 13.68 18.33
CA SER A 462 17.50 14.11 16.96
C SER A 462 15.99 14.21 16.71
N ALA A 463 15.28 13.16 17.12
CA ALA A 463 13.87 13.00 16.86
C ALA A 463 13.02 14.00 17.67
N GLU A 464 13.38 14.28 18.93
CA GLU A 464 12.65 15.22 19.79
C GLU A 464 12.72 16.65 19.26
N THR A 465 13.87 17.05 18.70
CA THR A 465 14.03 18.39 18.09
C THR A 465 13.06 18.60 16.93
N ILE A 466 12.92 17.61 16.05
CA ILE A 466 11.96 17.64 14.94
C ILE A 466 10.52 17.58 15.45
N GLY A 467 10.25 16.74 16.47
CA GLY A 467 8.92 16.63 17.05
C GLY A 467 8.44 17.93 17.69
N ALA A 468 9.32 18.66 18.37
CA ALA A 468 9.03 19.97 18.93
C ALA A 468 8.80 21.03 17.83
N ALA A 469 9.63 21.03 16.78
CA ALA A 469 9.51 21.96 15.66
C ALA A 469 8.19 21.80 14.87
N LEU A 470 7.66 20.57 14.79
CA LEU A 470 6.42 20.25 14.09
C LEU A 470 5.18 20.22 15.00
N ASP A 471 5.32 20.48 16.30
CA ASP A 471 4.24 20.40 17.31
C ASP A 471 3.55 19.01 17.32
N LEU A 472 4.35 17.93 17.35
CA LEU A 472 3.85 16.55 17.43
C LEU A 472 3.45 16.17 18.86
N ASP A 473 2.45 15.30 19.01
CA ASP A 473 1.94 14.89 20.33
C ASP A 473 2.83 13.83 21.01
N ALA A 474 3.61 13.08 20.22
CA ALA A 474 4.60 12.13 20.73
C ALA A 474 5.69 11.84 19.69
N VAL A 475 6.87 11.48 20.18
CA VAL A 475 8.00 11.00 19.37
C VAL A 475 8.44 9.65 19.92
N LEU A 476 8.45 8.63 19.08
CA LEU A 476 8.93 7.29 19.39
C LEU A 476 10.26 7.07 18.64
N SER A 477 11.38 7.33 19.32
CA SER A 477 12.74 7.19 18.78
C SER A 477 13.35 5.81 19.05
N ASP A 478 14.50 5.54 18.44
CA ASP A 478 15.31 4.33 18.63
C ASP A 478 14.52 3.03 18.35
N ARG A 479 13.59 3.06 17.38
CA ARG A 479 12.71 1.92 17.04
C ARG A 479 13.21 1.12 15.84
N VAL A 480 13.32 -0.19 16.04
CA VAL A 480 13.51 -1.16 14.95
C VAL A 480 12.17 -1.46 14.25
N PRO A 481 12.15 -2.07 13.04
CA PRO A 481 10.90 -2.31 12.30
C PRO A 481 9.81 -3.06 13.09
N SER A 482 10.18 -4.07 13.91
CA SER A 482 9.22 -4.80 14.76
C SER A 482 8.54 -3.88 15.78
N ASP A 483 9.30 -2.95 16.35
CA ASP A 483 8.79 -2.03 17.37
C ASP A 483 7.84 -0.99 16.76
N LYS A 484 8.03 -0.64 15.47
CA LYS A 484 7.08 0.21 14.74
C LYS A 484 5.71 -0.47 14.62
N VAL A 485 5.69 -1.77 14.31
CA VAL A 485 4.46 -2.56 14.24
C VAL A 485 3.76 -2.61 15.60
N ASP A 486 4.50 -2.85 16.68
CA ASP A 486 3.96 -2.87 18.04
C ASP A 486 3.40 -1.49 18.46
N ALA A 487 4.06 -0.41 18.05
CA ALA A 487 3.58 0.95 18.30
C ALA A 487 2.24 1.21 17.57
N VAL A 488 2.13 0.83 16.30
CA VAL A 488 0.89 0.92 15.52
C VAL A 488 -0.22 0.09 16.16
N ALA A 489 0.07 -1.16 16.53
CA ALA A 489 -0.89 -2.05 17.19
C ALA A 489 -1.37 -1.51 18.54
N THR A 490 -0.52 -0.77 19.25
CA THR A 490 -0.87 -0.15 20.54
C THR A 490 -1.82 1.02 20.35
N GLU A 491 -1.54 1.93 19.41
CA GLU A 491 -2.41 3.07 19.11
C GLU A 491 -3.75 2.62 18.49
N GLN A 492 -3.74 1.60 17.63
CA GLN A 492 -4.94 1.02 17.01
C GLN A 492 -5.95 0.47 18.04
N ARG A 493 -5.48 -0.05 19.18
CA ARG A 493 -6.36 -0.53 20.26
C ARG A 493 -7.15 0.60 20.93
N LEU A 494 -6.66 1.84 20.84
CA LEU A 494 -7.28 3.01 21.45
C LEU A 494 -8.17 3.73 20.44
N HIS A 495 -7.63 4.03 19.27
CA HIS A 495 -8.29 4.85 18.26
C HIS A 495 -7.91 4.45 16.83
N PRO A 496 -8.76 4.74 15.82
CA PRO A 496 -8.42 4.51 14.42
C PRO A 496 -7.12 5.21 14.02
N THR A 497 -6.15 4.42 13.57
CA THR A 497 -4.75 4.83 13.41
C THR A 497 -4.30 4.70 11.95
N LEU A 498 -3.76 5.79 11.43
CA LEU A 498 -3.07 5.88 10.14
C LEU A 498 -1.57 5.69 10.34
N MET A 499 -0.91 4.93 9.47
CA MET A 499 0.55 4.90 9.37
C MET A 499 0.98 5.46 8.00
N VAL A 500 1.97 6.35 7.98
CA VAL A 500 2.51 6.97 6.76
C VAL A 500 4.00 6.65 6.66
N GLY A 501 4.45 6.12 5.53
CA GLY A 501 5.84 5.73 5.30
C GLY A 501 6.18 5.62 3.81
N ASP A 502 7.46 5.63 3.45
CA ASP A 502 7.96 5.50 2.08
C ASP A 502 8.85 4.26 1.87
N GLY A 503 9.41 3.69 2.94
CA GLY A 503 10.44 2.66 2.88
C GLY A 503 9.94 1.22 3.03
N ILE A 504 10.69 0.25 2.48
CA ILE A 504 10.45 -1.20 2.62
C ILE A 504 10.36 -1.61 4.10
N ASN A 505 11.13 -0.92 4.95
CA ASN A 505 11.16 -1.14 6.40
C ASN A 505 9.82 -0.83 7.09
N ASP A 506 8.97 -0.02 6.47
CA ASP A 506 7.68 0.41 7.02
C ASP A 506 6.52 -0.40 6.49
N ALA A 507 6.72 -1.22 5.44
CA ALA A 507 5.67 -2.06 4.85
C ALA A 507 4.92 -2.93 5.88
N PRO A 508 5.59 -3.57 6.87
CA PRO A 508 4.89 -4.31 7.92
C PRO A 508 4.04 -3.41 8.84
N ALA A 509 4.50 -2.18 9.13
CA ALA A 509 3.77 -1.23 9.97
C ALA A 509 2.59 -0.59 9.23
N LEU A 510 2.74 -0.34 7.92
CA LEU A 510 1.67 0.10 7.03
C LEU A 510 0.55 -0.92 6.95
N ALA A 511 0.89 -2.21 6.80
CA ALA A 511 -0.10 -3.30 6.74
C ALA A 511 -0.81 -3.56 8.09
N ALA A 512 -0.19 -3.21 9.22
CA ALA A 512 -0.77 -3.39 10.55
C ALA A 512 -1.74 -2.26 10.95
N ALA A 513 -1.64 -1.09 10.32
CA ALA A 513 -2.50 0.06 10.61
C ALA A 513 -3.95 -0.17 10.16
N ASP A 514 -4.90 0.66 10.65
CA ASP A 514 -6.26 0.65 10.09
C ASP A 514 -6.29 1.14 8.64
N VAL A 515 -5.34 2.02 8.31
CA VAL A 515 -5.01 2.45 6.96
C VAL A 515 -3.52 2.73 6.88
N GLY A 516 -2.82 2.00 6.00
CA GLY A 516 -1.45 2.32 5.59
C GLY A 516 -1.42 3.31 4.43
N ILE A 517 -0.61 4.36 4.52
CA ILE A 517 -0.35 5.32 3.45
C ILE A 517 1.11 5.24 3.02
N ALA A 518 1.35 4.85 1.76
CA ALA A 518 2.67 4.88 1.15
C ALA A 518 2.95 6.23 0.47
N MET A 519 4.13 6.79 0.71
CA MET A 519 4.64 8.00 0.06
C MET A 519 5.51 7.64 -1.14
N GLY A 520 5.29 8.32 -2.27
CA GLY A 520 6.15 8.25 -3.46
C GLY A 520 6.14 6.90 -4.17
N ALA A 521 5.51 6.83 -5.34
CA ALA A 521 5.55 5.65 -6.21
C ALA A 521 6.92 5.52 -6.91
N ARG A 522 8.02 5.30 -6.18
CA ARG A 522 9.27 4.81 -6.77
C ARG A 522 9.07 3.32 -7.13
N GLY A 523 8.36 3.08 -8.22
CA GLY A 523 8.00 1.74 -8.69
C GLY A 523 7.03 1.00 -7.75
N ALA A 524 6.72 -0.27 -8.10
CA ALA A 524 5.99 -1.20 -7.24
C ALA A 524 6.85 -1.61 -6.04
N SER A 525 7.09 -0.66 -5.12
CA SER A 525 7.83 -0.91 -3.88
C SER A 525 6.97 -1.74 -2.92
N ALA A 526 7.62 -2.55 -2.07
CA ALA A 526 6.95 -3.35 -1.04
C ALA A 526 5.99 -2.51 -0.16
N SER A 527 6.28 -1.23 0.04
CA SER A 527 5.44 -0.28 0.78
C SER A 527 4.19 0.12 0.01
N SER A 528 4.30 0.34 -1.31
CA SER A 528 3.16 0.63 -2.18
C SER A 528 2.24 -0.57 -2.34
N GLU A 529 2.77 -1.80 -2.30
CA GLU A 529 1.97 -3.02 -2.27
C GLU A 529 1.23 -3.19 -0.94
N ALA A 530 1.94 -3.00 0.18
CA ALA A 530 1.39 -3.17 1.53
C ALA A 530 0.39 -2.07 1.95
N ALA A 531 0.49 -0.85 1.42
CA ALA A 531 -0.36 0.27 1.82
C ALA A 531 -1.76 0.22 1.19
N ASP A 532 -2.76 0.71 1.92
CA ASP A 532 -4.14 0.89 1.43
C ASP A 532 -4.31 2.13 0.55
N VAL A 533 -3.47 3.14 0.80
CA VAL A 533 -3.46 4.43 0.09
C VAL A 533 -2.05 4.68 -0.41
N VAL A 534 -1.93 5.12 -1.66
CA VAL A 534 -0.63 5.45 -2.25
C VAL A 534 -0.67 6.89 -2.74
N ILE A 535 0.28 7.69 -2.26
CA ILE A 535 0.52 9.04 -2.76
C ILE A 535 1.51 8.93 -3.93
N LEU A 536 1.02 9.15 -5.14
CA LEU A 536 1.80 9.02 -6.37
C LEU A 536 2.87 10.12 -6.47
N VAL A 537 2.54 11.31 -5.98
CA VAL A 537 3.43 12.47 -5.95
C VAL A 537 4.22 12.44 -4.65
N ASP A 538 5.53 12.66 -4.72
CA ASP A 538 6.39 12.75 -3.53
C ASP A 538 6.18 14.06 -2.75
N ARG A 539 4.95 14.27 -2.25
CA ARG A 539 4.53 15.47 -1.50
C ARG A 539 3.63 15.11 -0.32
N LEU A 540 4.04 15.52 0.88
CA LEU A 540 3.37 15.13 2.12
C LEU A 540 1.99 15.77 2.31
N ASP A 541 1.75 16.94 1.73
CA ASP A 541 0.46 17.64 1.80
C ASP A 541 -0.70 16.81 1.23
N ARG A 542 -0.42 15.91 0.28
CA ARG A 542 -1.41 14.98 -0.27
C ARG A 542 -1.99 13.99 0.74
N VAL A 543 -1.25 13.68 1.80
CA VAL A 543 -1.76 12.90 2.93
C VAL A 543 -2.90 13.63 3.62
N SER A 544 -2.75 14.94 3.83
CA SER A 544 -3.79 15.78 4.43
C SER A 544 -5.01 15.91 3.52
N ASP A 545 -4.79 16.09 2.21
CA ASP A 545 -5.84 16.10 1.18
C ASP A 545 -6.65 14.79 1.20
N ALA A 546 -5.98 13.64 1.34
CA ALA A 546 -6.63 12.34 1.39
C ALA A 546 -7.63 12.26 2.54
N VAL A 547 -7.23 12.71 3.74
CA VAL A 547 -8.09 12.75 4.93
C VAL A 547 -9.26 13.73 4.74
N VAL A 548 -9.01 14.90 4.17
CA VAL A 548 -10.06 15.91 3.90
C VAL A 548 -11.09 15.39 2.90
N ILE A 549 -10.64 14.77 1.81
CA ILE A 549 -11.52 14.16 0.79
C ILE A 549 -12.33 13.03 1.40
N ALA A 550 -11.69 12.15 2.19
CA ALA A 550 -12.35 11.05 2.87
C ALA A 550 -13.45 11.53 3.84
N ARG A 551 -13.14 12.51 4.71
CA ARG A 551 -14.10 13.11 5.66
C ARG A 551 -15.27 13.77 4.96
N ARG A 552 -15.01 14.54 3.90
CA ARG A 552 -16.06 15.19 3.09
C ARG A 552 -16.95 14.16 2.40
N THR A 553 -16.35 13.12 1.84
CA THR A 553 -17.06 12.02 1.17
C THR A 553 -17.99 11.30 2.14
N ARG A 554 -17.48 10.94 3.34
CA ARG A 554 -18.28 10.33 4.40
C ARG A 554 -19.42 11.26 4.86
N ARG A 555 -19.15 12.56 5.02
CA ARG A 555 -20.18 13.54 5.40
C ARG A 555 -21.30 13.60 4.35
N ILE A 556 -20.95 13.72 3.07
CA ILE A 556 -21.92 13.74 1.96
C ILE A 556 -22.72 12.43 1.91
N ALA A 557 -22.07 11.28 2.12
CA ALA A 557 -22.75 9.98 2.17
C ALA A 557 -23.77 9.93 3.32
N ILE A 558 -23.39 10.36 4.53
CA ILE A 558 -24.29 10.40 5.70
C ILE A 558 -25.43 11.41 5.49
N GLU A 559 -25.16 12.62 4.99
CA GLU A 559 -26.18 13.61 4.64
C GLU A 559 -27.21 13.00 3.69
N SER A 560 -26.74 12.32 2.65
CA SER A 560 -27.57 11.69 1.62
C SER A 560 -28.43 10.56 2.20
N ILE A 561 -27.83 9.68 3.01
CA ILE A 561 -28.55 8.58 3.67
C ILE A 561 -29.60 9.12 4.64
N VAL A 562 -29.23 10.03 5.55
CA VAL A 562 -30.15 10.56 6.57
C VAL A 562 -31.29 11.33 5.90
N ALA A 563 -31.00 12.21 4.94
CA ALA A 563 -32.03 12.95 4.22
C ALA A 563 -32.97 12.01 3.45
N GLY A 564 -32.44 11.01 2.74
CA GLY A 564 -33.23 10.03 2.02
C GLY A 564 -34.13 9.21 2.94
N MET A 565 -33.58 8.67 4.03
CA MET A 565 -34.33 7.87 5.01
C MET A 565 -35.42 8.69 5.72
N SER A 566 -35.13 9.95 6.08
CA SER A 566 -36.14 10.84 6.68
C SER A 566 -37.28 11.15 5.70
N LEU A 567 -36.98 11.43 4.44
CA LEU A 567 -38.01 11.68 3.41
C LEU A 567 -38.84 10.43 3.11
N SER A 568 -38.22 9.26 3.02
CA SER A 568 -38.94 7.99 2.84
C SER A 568 -39.83 7.64 4.04
N ALA A 569 -39.37 7.90 5.27
CA ALA A 569 -40.21 7.70 6.47
C ALA A 569 -41.44 8.62 6.47
N ILE A 570 -41.29 9.87 6.02
CA ILE A 570 -42.42 10.80 5.85
C ILE A 570 -43.40 10.29 4.78
N ALA A 571 -42.87 9.80 3.65
CA ALA A 571 -43.70 9.22 2.57
C ALA A 571 -44.45 7.97 3.05
N MET A 572 -43.81 7.08 3.80
CA MET A 572 -44.45 5.92 4.41
C MET A 572 -45.57 6.33 5.38
N GLY A 573 -45.35 7.35 6.21
CA GLY A 573 -46.38 7.90 7.10
C GLY A 573 -47.59 8.42 6.32
N ALA A 574 -47.34 9.23 5.27
CA ALA A 574 -48.40 9.73 4.39
C ALA A 574 -49.16 8.59 3.67
N ALA A 575 -48.47 7.53 3.25
CA ALA A 575 -49.08 6.33 2.68
C ALA A 575 -49.96 5.58 3.71
N ALA A 576 -49.51 5.46 4.96
CA ALA A 576 -50.27 4.83 6.04
C ALA A 576 -51.59 5.57 6.34
N PHE A 577 -51.57 6.91 6.31
CA PHE A 577 -52.78 7.74 6.44
C PHE A 577 -53.67 7.75 5.17
N GLY A 578 -53.21 7.17 4.07
CA GLY A 578 -53.92 7.12 2.78
C GLY A 578 -53.79 8.41 1.94
N TRP A 579 -52.84 9.29 2.26
CA TRP A 579 -52.55 10.48 1.45
C TRP A 579 -51.75 10.16 0.18
N LEU A 580 -51.06 9.02 0.15
CA LEU A 580 -50.35 8.51 -1.01
C LEU A 580 -50.93 7.17 -1.46
N THR A 581 -51.28 7.09 -2.74
CA THR A 581 -51.59 5.82 -3.41
C THR A 581 -50.30 5.06 -3.73
N PRO A 582 -50.33 3.74 -3.99
CA PRO A 582 -49.11 2.98 -4.31
C PRO A 582 -48.28 3.58 -5.46
N ILE A 583 -48.93 4.03 -6.53
CA ILE A 583 -48.25 4.65 -7.69
C ILE A 583 -47.66 6.02 -7.31
N ALA A 584 -48.40 6.83 -6.54
CA ALA A 584 -47.89 8.12 -6.09
C ALA A 584 -46.72 7.95 -5.11
N GLY A 585 -46.76 6.93 -4.25
CA GLY A 585 -45.66 6.54 -3.36
C GLY A 585 -44.41 6.15 -4.15
N ALA A 586 -44.55 5.30 -5.16
CA ALA A 586 -43.48 4.93 -6.08
C ALA A 586 -42.81 6.14 -6.75
N LEU A 587 -43.60 7.04 -7.34
CA LEU A 587 -43.08 8.25 -8.00
C LEU A 587 -42.40 9.21 -7.01
N THR A 588 -42.97 9.36 -5.80
CA THR A 588 -42.38 10.20 -4.75
C THR A 588 -41.02 9.65 -4.32
N GLN A 589 -40.93 8.33 -4.19
CA GLN A 589 -39.69 7.65 -3.84
C GLN A 589 -38.61 7.83 -4.91
N GLU A 590 -38.94 7.71 -6.20
CA GLU A 590 -37.98 7.97 -7.29
C GLU A 590 -37.42 9.40 -7.29
N VAL A 591 -38.26 10.40 -6.96
CA VAL A 591 -37.79 11.79 -6.83
C VAL A 591 -36.81 11.94 -5.67
N ILE A 592 -37.08 11.27 -4.55
CA ILE A 592 -36.17 11.23 -3.38
C ILE A 592 -34.85 10.59 -3.79
N ASP A 593 -34.90 9.43 -4.46
CA ASP A 593 -33.70 8.67 -4.87
C ASP A 593 -32.79 9.50 -5.78
N VAL A 594 -33.37 10.15 -6.81
CA VAL A 594 -32.62 11.02 -7.72
C VAL A 594 -32.00 12.21 -6.97
N ALA A 595 -32.76 12.87 -6.09
CA ALA A 595 -32.26 14.01 -5.32
C ALA A 595 -31.07 13.62 -4.42
N VAL A 596 -31.17 12.46 -3.78
CA VAL A 596 -30.12 11.92 -2.90
C VAL A 596 -28.88 11.53 -3.71
N ILE A 597 -29.03 10.87 -4.86
CA ILE A 597 -27.91 10.53 -5.76
C ILE A 597 -27.21 11.80 -6.26
N LEU A 598 -27.96 12.83 -6.66
CA LEU A 598 -27.38 14.11 -7.08
C LEU A 598 -26.61 14.79 -5.95
N ASN A 599 -27.08 14.69 -4.70
CA ASN A 599 -26.34 15.17 -3.54
C ASN A 599 -25.07 14.35 -3.29
N ALA A 600 -25.14 13.02 -3.43
CA ALA A 600 -23.98 12.13 -3.30
C ALA A 600 -22.88 12.45 -4.32
N LEU A 601 -23.26 12.72 -5.57
CA LEU A 601 -22.34 13.11 -6.65
C LEU A 601 -21.63 14.46 -6.41
N ARG A 602 -22.07 15.27 -5.44
CA ARG A 602 -21.33 16.48 -5.01
C ARG A 602 -19.93 16.16 -4.50
N ALA A 603 -19.67 14.91 -4.09
CA ALA A 603 -18.33 14.44 -3.75
C ALA A 603 -17.35 14.50 -4.94
N LEU A 604 -17.81 14.54 -6.20
CA LEU A 604 -16.95 14.74 -7.38
C LEU A 604 -16.38 16.15 -7.48
N GLY A 605 -17.07 17.18 -7.01
CA GLY A 605 -16.63 18.57 -7.17
C GLY A 605 -15.61 18.97 -6.12
N PRO A 606 -14.62 19.85 -6.40
CA PRO A 606 -13.75 20.40 -5.37
C PRO A 606 -14.58 21.03 -4.24
N ALA A 607 -14.08 21.01 -3.00
CA ALA A 607 -14.69 21.81 -1.95
C ALA A 607 -14.69 23.26 -2.44
N ARG A 608 -15.87 23.92 -2.46
CA ARG A 608 -15.93 25.36 -2.69
C ARG A 608 -15.10 26.00 -1.59
N ALA A 609 -13.89 26.45 -1.90
CA ALA A 609 -13.16 27.33 -1.03
C ALA A 609 -14.06 28.58 -0.86
N PRO A 610 -14.36 29.02 0.37
CA PRO A 610 -14.92 30.36 0.54
C PRO A 610 -13.99 31.34 -0.19
N HIS A 611 -14.55 32.36 -0.84
CA HIS A 611 -13.76 33.44 -1.47
C HIS A 611 -12.74 33.92 -0.43
N ARG A 612 -11.48 33.52 -0.57
CA ARG A 612 -10.40 34.02 0.26
C ARG A 612 -10.10 35.43 -0.25
N LEU A 613 -10.05 36.39 0.66
CA LEU A 613 -9.37 37.65 0.39
C LEU A 613 -7.89 37.29 0.16
N SER A 614 -7.31 37.69 -0.96
CA SER A 614 -5.92 37.40 -1.29
C SER A 614 -5.03 38.63 -1.13
N MET A 615 -3.75 38.40 -0.85
CA MET A 615 -2.69 39.40 -0.92
C MET A 615 -2.54 39.88 -2.38
N PRO A 616 -2.43 41.20 -2.61
CA PRO A 616 -1.79 41.71 -3.82
C PRO A 616 -0.36 41.18 -3.92
N ALA A 617 0.06 40.72 -5.09
CA ALA A 617 1.41 40.17 -5.31
C ALA A 617 2.54 41.11 -4.83
N GLY A 618 2.36 42.43 -4.98
CA GLY A 618 3.34 43.42 -4.49
C GLY A 618 3.57 43.40 -2.97
N THR A 619 2.54 43.08 -2.17
CA THR A 619 2.68 43.00 -0.70
C THR A 619 3.45 41.75 -0.27
N VAL A 620 3.30 40.64 -0.98
CA VAL A 620 4.09 39.43 -0.74
C VAL A 620 5.54 39.63 -1.15
N GLN A 621 5.77 40.38 -2.22
CA GLN A 621 7.12 40.72 -2.63
C GLN A 621 7.82 41.65 -1.60
N ASP A 622 7.11 42.62 -1.03
CA ASP A 622 7.62 43.45 0.06
C ASP A 622 7.99 42.60 1.30
N LEU A 623 7.15 41.64 1.68
CA LEU A 623 7.41 40.70 2.80
C LEU A 623 8.61 39.78 2.51
N HIS A 624 8.73 39.28 1.29
CA HIS A 624 9.85 38.47 0.86
C HIS A 624 11.17 39.27 0.91
N GLU A 625 11.15 40.53 0.47
CA GLU A 625 12.32 41.42 0.57
C GLU A 625 12.70 41.71 2.03
N ASP A 626 11.73 41.82 2.93
CA ASP A 626 12.00 41.97 4.37
C ASP A 626 12.59 40.70 4.99
N HIS A 627 12.11 39.51 4.61
CA HIS A 627 12.71 38.25 5.04
C HIS A 627 14.11 38.01 4.50
N GLN A 628 14.41 38.45 3.26
CA GLN A 628 15.78 38.43 2.73
C GLN A 628 16.74 39.29 3.58
N LYS A 629 16.28 40.42 4.12
CA LYS A 629 17.09 41.24 5.05
C LYS A 629 17.34 40.51 6.37
N VAL A 630 16.33 39.83 6.91
CA VAL A 630 16.47 39.01 8.12
C VAL A 630 17.42 37.84 7.87
N GLU A 631 17.39 37.21 6.69
CA GLU A 631 18.27 36.10 6.34
C GLU A 631 19.74 36.51 6.32
N ALA A 632 20.07 37.72 5.83
CA ALA A 632 21.41 38.28 5.93
C ALA A 632 21.85 38.48 7.40
N SER A 633 20.94 38.88 8.29
CA SER A 633 21.20 38.98 9.74
C SER A 633 21.41 37.60 10.38
N LEU A 634 20.67 36.56 9.95
CA LEU A 634 20.86 35.18 10.39
C LEU A 634 22.21 34.62 9.95
N ASP A 635 22.65 34.91 8.73
CA ASP A 635 23.99 34.56 8.25
C ASP A 635 25.08 35.22 9.09
N ARG A 636 24.86 36.48 9.50
CA ARG A 636 25.80 37.16 10.40
C ARG A 636 25.83 36.53 11.79
N LEU A 637 24.68 36.14 12.34
CA LEU A 637 24.63 35.39 13.62
C LEU A 637 25.37 34.07 13.53
N ARG A 638 25.26 33.37 12.41
CA ARG A 638 26.00 32.13 12.16
C ARG A 638 27.51 32.36 12.11
N GLN A 639 27.97 33.40 11.41
CA GLN A 639 29.37 33.82 11.42
C GLN A 639 29.87 34.17 12.83
N ILE A 640 29.03 34.78 13.66
CA ILE A 640 29.36 35.09 15.05
C ILE A 640 29.49 33.80 15.88
N VAL A 641 28.57 32.85 15.75
CA VAL A 641 28.65 31.54 16.41
C VAL A 641 29.92 30.80 16.01
N ASP A 642 30.30 30.87 14.74
CA ASP A 642 31.55 30.30 14.22
C ASP A 642 32.78 30.99 14.81
N ALA A 643 32.77 32.32 14.89
CA ALA A 643 33.89 33.08 15.43
C ALA A 643 34.05 32.92 16.96
N LEU A 644 32.97 32.66 17.70
CA LEU A 644 32.97 32.46 19.14
C LEU A 644 33.76 31.22 19.59
N ASP A 645 33.92 30.23 18.72
CA ASP A 645 34.67 29.00 19.02
C ASP A 645 36.17 29.25 19.26
N ASP A 646 36.75 30.28 18.64
CA ASP A 646 38.17 30.63 18.67
C ASP A 646 38.46 32.03 19.25
N ALA A 647 37.41 32.75 19.66
CA ALA A 647 37.55 34.12 20.13
C ALA A 647 38.26 34.21 21.49
N ARG A 648 39.23 35.12 21.58
CA ARG A 648 39.75 35.57 22.89
C ARG A 648 38.60 36.14 23.73
N PRO A 649 38.62 36.05 25.07
CA PRO A 649 37.50 36.50 25.93
C PRO A 649 37.00 37.92 25.59
N GLU A 650 37.92 38.85 25.32
CA GLU A 650 37.61 40.22 24.89
C GLU A 650 36.82 40.30 23.58
N MET A 651 37.18 39.47 22.59
CA MET A 651 36.50 39.38 21.29
C MET A 651 35.19 38.60 21.41
N ALA A 652 35.13 37.57 22.26
CA ALA A 652 33.91 36.80 22.50
C ALA A 652 32.81 37.68 23.11
N VAL A 653 33.16 38.56 24.04
CA VAL A 653 32.25 39.56 24.60
C VAL A 653 31.72 40.49 23.50
N GLN A 654 32.59 40.98 22.60
CA GLN A 654 32.17 41.84 21.48
C GLN A 654 31.20 41.12 20.53
N PHE A 655 31.49 39.86 20.19
CA PHE A 655 30.63 39.03 19.35
C PHE A 655 29.28 38.73 20.00
N ILE A 656 29.23 38.44 21.30
CA ILE A 656 27.97 38.22 22.04
C ILE A 656 27.14 39.51 22.10
N LEU A 657 27.78 40.67 22.31
CA LEU A 657 27.09 41.97 22.29
C LEU A 657 26.59 42.33 20.89
N GLU A 658 27.36 42.01 19.84
CA GLU A 658 26.94 42.17 18.45
C GLU A 658 25.74 41.28 18.13
N ALA A 659 25.79 40.00 18.50
CA ALA A 659 24.68 39.07 18.33
C ALA A 659 23.42 39.53 19.09
N ASN A 660 23.56 39.97 20.34
CA ASN A 660 22.43 40.52 21.09
C ASN A 660 21.84 41.78 20.44
N ARG A 661 22.68 42.63 19.83
CA ARG A 661 22.21 43.79 19.07
C ARG A 661 21.42 43.38 17.83
N ILE A 662 21.92 42.41 17.06
CA ILE A 662 21.26 41.89 15.84
C ILE A 662 19.93 41.25 16.22
N VAL A 663 19.94 40.32 17.18
CA VAL A 663 18.73 39.67 17.69
C VAL A 663 17.72 40.69 18.20
N GLY A 664 18.15 41.69 18.96
CA GLY A 664 17.24 42.68 19.56
C GLY A 664 16.69 43.72 18.57
N LYS A 665 17.51 44.23 17.66
CA LYS A 665 17.13 45.35 16.77
C LYS A 665 16.61 44.93 15.41
N GLU A 666 16.99 43.76 14.92
CA GLU A 666 16.66 43.31 13.57
C GLU A 666 15.62 42.19 13.68
N ILE A 667 15.93 41.10 14.39
CA ILE A 667 15.03 39.93 14.49
C ILE A 667 13.80 40.24 15.36
N VAL A 668 13.98 40.59 16.64
CA VAL A 668 12.85 40.82 17.57
C VAL A 668 11.99 42.02 17.15
N ALA A 669 12.57 43.00 16.45
CA ALA A 669 11.83 44.13 15.92
C ALA A 669 10.93 43.71 14.76
N HIS A 670 11.48 42.98 13.77
CA HIS A 670 10.77 42.39 12.63
C HIS A 670 9.60 41.52 13.10
N GLU A 671 9.89 40.58 13.97
CA GLU A 671 8.93 39.66 14.57
C GLU A 671 7.75 40.41 15.23
N ARG A 672 8.02 41.47 16.01
CA ARG A 672 6.96 42.25 16.67
C ARG A 672 6.13 43.06 15.70
N GLU A 673 6.74 43.53 14.60
CA GLU A 673 6.06 44.25 13.53
C GLU A 673 5.11 43.32 12.77
N ASP A 674 5.55 42.10 12.47
CA ASP A 674 4.74 41.07 11.82
C ASP A 674 3.55 40.64 12.69
N VAL A 675 3.78 40.40 13.99
CA VAL A 675 2.69 40.12 14.95
C VAL A 675 1.72 41.29 15.08
N GLY A 676 2.21 42.53 14.94
CA GLY A 676 1.40 43.74 15.07
C GLY A 676 0.60 44.12 13.82
N SER A 677 1.08 43.76 12.63
CA SER A 677 0.57 44.28 11.36
C SER A 677 0.14 43.18 10.37
N VAL A 678 0.97 42.17 10.17
CA VAL A 678 0.79 41.10 9.17
C VAL A 678 -0.14 40.01 9.70
N TYR A 679 0.04 39.60 10.96
CA TYR A 679 -0.71 38.49 11.57
C TYR A 679 -2.20 38.77 11.81
N PRO A 680 -2.62 39.96 12.30
CA PRO A 680 -4.03 40.28 12.45
C PRO A 680 -4.77 40.28 11.11
N TRP A 681 -4.05 40.57 10.02
CA TRP A 681 -4.58 40.54 8.67
C TRP A 681 -4.65 39.10 8.12
N LEU A 682 -3.59 38.31 8.29
CA LEU A 682 -3.60 36.87 8.02
C LEU A 682 -4.70 36.13 8.78
N ALA A 683 -4.98 36.51 10.03
CA ALA A 683 -6.07 35.97 10.83
C ALA A 683 -7.47 36.22 10.23
N ASN A 684 -7.62 37.26 9.41
CA ASN A 684 -8.87 37.55 8.71
C ASN A 684 -8.99 36.78 7.38
N ILE A 685 -7.89 36.25 6.84
CA ILE A 685 -7.81 35.55 5.55
C ILE A 685 -7.77 34.03 5.73
N LEU A 686 -6.94 33.59 6.66
CA LEU A 686 -6.85 32.22 7.11
C LEU A 686 -8.01 31.98 8.07
N SER A 687 -9.05 31.31 7.61
CA SER A 687 -10.24 30.98 8.41
C SER A 687 -9.98 30.06 9.60
N GLU A 688 -8.72 29.70 9.90
CA GLU A 688 -8.35 28.70 10.90
C GLU A 688 -7.28 29.21 11.88
N ALA A 689 -7.63 29.19 13.17
CA ALA A 689 -6.82 29.72 14.27
C ALA A 689 -5.53 28.92 14.58
N HIS A 690 -5.32 27.73 13.98
CA HIS A 690 -4.27 26.80 14.41
C HIS A 690 -2.87 27.10 13.83
N GLY A 691 -2.77 27.58 12.58
CA GLY A 691 -1.48 27.97 11.99
C GLY A 691 -0.84 29.15 12.75
N LEU A 692 -1.67 30.14 13.08
CA LEU A 692 -1.28 31.27 13.94
C LEU A 692 -0.88 30.84 15.35
N ASN A 693 -1.39 29.72 15.88
CA ASN A 693 -1.04 29.23 17.22
C ASN A 693 0.34 28.55 17.26
N ALA A 694 0.76 27.87 16.19
CA ALA A 694 2.10 27.31 16.06
C ALA A 694 3.13 28.44 15.89
N MET A 695 2.85 29.40 15.01
CA MET A 695 3.64 30.63 14.82
C MET A 695 3.74 31.43 16.13
N SER A 696 2.62 31.62 16.83
CA SER A 696 2.60 32.29 18.15
C SER A 696 3.41 31.56 19.23
N ARG A 697 3.64 30.25 19.11
CA ARG A 697 4.55 29.51 20.00
C ARG A 697 6.00 29.71 19.61
N ALA A 698 6.36 29.55 18.33
CA ALA A 698 7.71 29.82 17.83
C ALA A 698 8.16 31.24 18.18
N HIS A 699 7.29 32.23 17.93
CA HIS A 699 7.53 33.62 18.26
C HIS A 699 7.75 33.86 19.76
N ARG A 700 6.97 33.20 20.63
CA ARG A 700 7.18 33.28 22.10
C ARG A 700 8.52 32.70 22.52
N GLU A 701 8.97 31.63 21.85
CA GLU A 701 10.25 31.01 22.11
C GLU A 701 11.42 31.85 21.59
N ILE A 702 11.32 32.43 20.39
CA ILE A 702 12.27 33.42 19.85
C ILE A 702 12.43 34.59 20.84
N LEU A 703 11.31 35.17 21.30
CA LEU A 703 11.31 36.23 22.32
C LEU A 703 11.83 35.77 23.69
N HIS A 704 11.67 34.50 24.04
CA HIS A 704 12.21 33.94 25.29
C HIS A 704 13.73 33.83 25.21
N LEU A 705 14.25 33.19 24.16
CA LEU A 705 15.68 33.03 23.90
C LEU A 705 16.38 34.38 23.72
N ALA A 706 15.77 35.33 23.01
CA ALA A 706 16.30 36.68 22.87
C ALA A 706 16.42 37.41 24.22
N ARG A 707 15.44 37.24 25.12
CA ARG A 707 15.53 37.78 26.49
C ARG A 707 16.61 37.09 27.31
N LEU A 708 16.81 35.80 27.10
CA LEU A 708 17.82 35.01 27.80
C LEU A 708 19.23 35.44 27.34
N LEU A 709 19.41 35.65 26.03
CA LEU A 709 20.63 36.24 25.45
C LEU A 709 20.88 37.66 25.97
N ALA A 710 19.84 38.50 26.03
CA ALA A 710 19.96 39.86 26.55
C ALA A 710 20.40 39.87 28.02
N ARG A 711 19.82 39.03 28.87
CA ARG A 711 20.25 38.88 30.29
C ARG A 711 21.66 38.34 30.42
N LEU A 712 22.02 37.37 29.58
CA LEU A 712 23.40 36.86 29.54
C LEU A 712 24.36 37.97 29.14
N SER A 713 23.98 38.83 28.19
CA SER A 713 24.76 39.95 27.66
C SER A 713 24.94 41.11 28.66
N GLU A 714 24.04 41.23 29.64
CA GLU A 714 23.95 42.36 30.56
C GLU A 714 24.99 42.26 31.67
N GLY A 715 25.98 43.17 31.67
CA GLY A 715 27.07 43.17 32.65
C GLY A 715 28.29 42.30 32.28
N LEU A 716 28.36 41.77 31.05
CA LEU A 716 29.55 41.05 30.57
C LEU A 716 30.77 41.97 30.54
N SER A 717 31.74 41.68 31.42
CA SER A 717 33.07 42.27 31.39
C SER A 717 34.09 41.24 30.87
N PRO A 718 35.13 41.65 30.12
CA PRO A 718 36.19 40.74 29.66
C PRO A 718 36.93 39.99 30.78
N SER A 719 36.84 40.50 32.02
CA SER A 719 37.45 39.90 33.22
C SER A 719 36.58 38.85 33.91
N GLU A 720 35.27 38.78 33.63
CA GLU A 720 34.30 37.88 34.30
C GLU A 720 33.72 36.81 33.36
N SER A 721 34.06 36.85 32.07
CA SER A 721 33.58 35.89 31.07
C SER A 721 34.32 34.54 31.17
N ASP A 722 33.75 33.57 31.88
CA ASP A 722 34.21 32.17 31.88
C ASP A 722 33.74 31.43 30.59
N ARG A 723 34.47 30.39 30.20
CA ARG A 723 34.27 29.56 29.01
C ARG A 723 32.88 28.92 28.94
N TYR A 724 32.24 28.71 30.08
CA TYR A 724 30.86 28.20 30.17
C TYR A 724 29.84 29.24 29.70
N LEU A 725 30.03 30.51 30.06
CA LEU A 725 29.10 31.59 29.72
C LEU A 725 29.14 31.89 28.21
N ILE A 726 30.35 31.86 27.62
CA ILE A 726 30.52 31.98 26.16
C ILE A 726 29.79 30.83 25.44
N ARG A 727 29.88 29.61 25.98
CA ARG A 727 29.22 28.42 25.42
C ARG A 727 27.69 28.48 25.53
N ASP A 728 27.18 29.03 26.64
CA ASP A 728 25.73 29.23 26.82
C ASP A 728 25.20 30.31 25.87
N ALA A 729 25.93 31.41 25.72
CA ALA A 729 25.60 32.45 24.74
C ALA A 729 25.62 31.89 23.30
N GLN A 730 26.65 31.12 22.95
CA GLN A 730 26.75 30.45 21.64
C GLN A 730 25.55 29.54 21.37
N ARG A 731 25.16 28.71 22.34
CA ARG A 731 23.96 27.85 22.24
C ARG A 731 22.70 28.65 21.99
N ILE A 732 22.50 29.73 22.72
CA ILE A 732 21.28 30.55 22.58
C ILE A 732 21.25 31.25 21.23
N ILE A 733 22.38 31.77 20.75
CA ILE A 733 22.46 32.42 19.43
C ILE A 733 22.17 31.40 18.32
N GLU A 734 22.72 30.18 18.42
CA GLU A 734 22.48 29.11 17.44
C GLU A 734 21.01 28.62 17.49
N SER A 735 20.42 28.47 18.67
CA SER A 735 18.99 28.15 18.81
C SER A 735 18.09 29.24 18.21
N ILE A 736 18.44 30.52 18.37
CA ILE A 736 17.68 31.63 17.75
C ILE A 736 17.83 31.59 16.23
N GLU A 737 19.05 31.41 15.70
CA GLU A 737 19.28 31.35 14.25
C GLU A 737 18.47 30.25 13.58
N SER A 738 18.53 29.04 14.14
CA SER A 738 17.87 27.88 13.55
C SER A 738 16.34 27.96 13.68
N LEU A 739 15.84 28.48 14.81
CA LEU A 739 14.40 28.64 15.04
C LEU A 739 13.81 29.72 14.13
N VAL A 740 14.50 30.86 13.95
CA VAL A 740 14.04 31.95 13.07
C VAL A 740 14.12 31.53 11.59
N ARG A 741 15.17 30.82 11.15
CA ARG A 741 15.21 30.28 9.77
C ARG A 741 14.00 29.38 9.48
N LEU A 742 13.67 28.50 10.42
CA LEU A 742 12.50 27.64 10.28
C LEU A 742 11.20 28.45 10.29
N HIS A 743 11.12 29.48 11.14
CA HIS A 743 9.95 30.34 11.25
C HIS A 743 9.69 31.15 9.97
N ASN A 744 10.70 31.82 9.43
CA ASN A 744 10.59 32.58 8.18
C ASN A 744 10.19 31.67 7.01
N ALA A 745 10.74 30.45 6.94
CA ALA A 745 10.35 29.47 5.92
C ALA A 745 8.88 29.07 6.03
N GLN A 746 8.32 29.02 7.25
CA GLN A 746 6.89 28.78 7.47
C GLN A 746 6.04 30.00 7.07
N GLU A 747 6.52 31.21 7.30
CA GLU A 747 5.82 32.45 6.93
C GLU A 747 5.73 32.66 5.41
N GLU A 748 6.84 32.49 4.71
CA GLU A 748 6.91 32.61 3.25
C GLU A 748 5.92 31.66 2.55
N ASP A 749 5.84 30.41 3.01
CA ASP A 749 4.92 29.41 2.46
C ASP A 749 3.44 29.82 2.67
N ILE A 750 3.16 30.50 3.79
CA ILE A 750 1.83 31.06 4.09
C ILE A 750 1.54 32.30 3.22
N TYR A 751 2.53 33.15 2.98
CA TYR A 751 2.40 34.34 2.15
C TYR A 751 2.16 33.96 0.68
N GLU A 752 2.89 32.99 0.14
CA GLU A 752 2.72 32.49 -1.23
C GLU A 752 1.32 31.91 -1.46
N GLU A 753 0.74 31.21 -0.48
CA GLU A 753 -0.64 30.69 -0.59
C GLU A 753 -1.69 31.81 -0.56
N ALA A 754 -1.39 32.93 0.10
CA ALA A 754 -2.31 34.04 0.20
C ALA A 754 -2.38 34.88 -1.10
N VAL A 755 -1.52 34.66 -2.10
CA VAL A 755 -1.47 35.45 -3.35
C VAL A 755 -2.61 35.11 -4.33
N ASP A 756 -3.24 36.13 -4.90
CA ASP A 756 -4.10 35.99 -6.08
C ASP A 756 -3.31 36.29 -7.36
N TRP A 757 -2.86 35.23 -8.02
CA TRP A 757 -2.12 35.28 -9.29
C TRP A 757 -2.96 35.74 -10.49
N SER A 758 -4.28 35.95 -10.33
CA SER A 758 -5.15 36.39 -11.42
C SER A 758 -5.20 37.91 -11.64
N ALA A 759 -4.54 38.71 -10.77
CA ALA A 759 -4.70 40.16 -10.70
C ALA A 759 -3.58 41.01 -11.35
N GLU A 760 -2.58 40.42 -12.02
CA GLU A 760 -1.47 41.20 -12.59
C GLU A 760 -1.85 41.98 -13.85
N SER A 761 -2.05 43.29 -13.68
CA SER A 761 -1.76 44.31 -14.70
C SER A 761 -1.04 45.49 -14.02
N PRO A 762 0.06 46.02 -14.59
CA PRO A 762 0.96 46.89 -13.85
C PRO A 762 0.42 48.33 -13.79
N SER A 763 0.18 48.85 -12.58
CA SER A 763 0.18 50.30 -12.36
C SER A 763 0.72 50.66 -10.98
N SER A 764 1.68 51.58 -11.01
CA SER A 764 2.41 52.17 -9.90
C SER A 764 1.52 52.97 -8.95
N THR A 765 1.66 52.81 -7.62
CA THR A 765 1.93 53.91 -6.65
C THR A 765 1.99 53.39 -5.21
N ALA A 766 3.00 53.86 -4.48
CA ALA A 766 3.24 53.57 -3.07
C ALA A 766 2.17 54.16 -2.13
N GLY A 767 1.83 53.45 -1.05
CA GLY A 767 1.01 53.98 0.05
C GLY A 767 0.87 53.02 1.23
N SER A 768 1.42 53.41 2.39
CA SER A 768 1.38 52.68 3.66
C SER A 768 -0.04 52.33 4.13
N LEU A 769 -0.23 51.11 4.59
CA LEU A 769 -1.50 50.59 5.12
C LEU A 769 -1.91 51.31 6.42
N ARG A 770 -3.05 52.01 6.37
CA ARG A 770 -3.86 52.40 7.54
C ARG A 770 -5.14 51.58 7.55
N ALA A 771 -5.44 50.93 8.67
CA ALA A 771 -6.64 50.12 8.86
C ALA A 771 -7.95 50.94 8.72
N PRO A 772 -9.03 50.42 8.08
CA PRO A 772 -10.29 51.13 7.99
C PRO A 772 -11.21 50.83 9.19
N SER A 773 -11.82 51.89 9.71
CA SER A 773 -12.84 51.91 10.75
C SER A 773 -14.23 51.47 10.24
N ALA A 774 -14.96 50.75 11.09
CA ALA A 774 -16.35 50.37 10.88
C ALA A 774 -17.34 51.56 10.88
N ARG A 775 -18.25 51.61 9.90
CA ARG A 775 -19.68 51.98 10.06
C ARG A 775 -20.50 51.88 8.76
N ASP A 776 -21.72 51.36 8.94
CA ASP A 776 -23.02 51.67 8.33
C ASP A 776 -23.16 51.88 6.81
N GLY A 777 -24.08 51.14 6.20
CA GLY A 777 -24.65 51.54 4.90
C GLY A 777 -25.51 50.51 4.19
N LYS A 778 -26.82 50.76 4.18
CA LYS A 778 -27.87 49.98 3.51
C LYS A 778 -27.69 49.80 1.98
N ALA A 779 -28.22 48.66 1.53
CA ALA A 779 -28.98 48.41 0.28
C ALA A 779 -28.23 48.34 -1.07
N LYS A 780 -28.43 47.23 -1.80
CA LYS A 780 -29.26 47.16 -3.02
C LYS A 780 -29.32 45.74 -3.60
N ASN A 781 -30.53 45.30 -3.94
CA ASN A 781 -30.81 44.11 -4.76
C ASN A 781 -30.24 44.28 -6.18
N PRO A 782 -29.75 43.21 -6.83
CA PRO A 782 -29.51 43.21 -8.27
C PRO A 782 -30.81 42.91 -9.06
N PRO A 783 -30.84 43.25 -10.36
CA PRO A 783 -32.08 43.59 -11.05
C PRO A 783 -32.79 42.36 -11.63
N GLN A 784 -34.12 42.44 -11.60
CA GLN A 784 -35.01 41.66 -12.46
C GLN A 784 -34.86 42.20 -13.89
N ASP A 785 -34.60 41.30 -14.84
CA ASP A 785 -34.85 41.60 -16.25
C ASP A 785 -35.89 40.67 -16.84
N LYS A 786 -36.76 41.31 -17.61
CA LYS A 786 -38.06 40.83 -18.08
C LYS A 786 -37.86 40.03 -19.36
N PHE A 787 -38.48 38.85 -19.45
CA PHE A 787 -38.94 38.34 -20.74
C PHE A 787 -40.44 38.13 -20.73
N GLN A 788 -41.04 38.70 -21.75
CA GLN A 788 -42.46 38.95 -21.91
C GLN A 788 -43.26 37.68 -22.23
N SER A 789 -44.52 37.79 -21.87
CA SER A 789 -45.62 36.89 -22.09
C SER A 789 -45.86 36.49 -23.55
N THR A 790 -46.09 35.20 -23.78
CA THR A 790 -47.00 34.73 -24.83
C THR A 790 -48.05 33.81 -24.22
N ARG A 791 -49.25 34.36 -24.04
CA ARG A 791 -50.50 33.59 -23.96
C ARG A 791 -50.70 32.93 -25.32
N THR A 792 -50.94 31.61 -25.37
CA THR A 792 -52.17 31.02 -25.97
C THR A 792 -52.20 29.49 -25.86
N ARG A 793 -53.42 29.01 -25.55
CA ARG A 793 -54.07 27.74 -25.93
C ARG A 793 -53.60 26.42 -25.32
N ARG A 794 -54.40 26.00 -24.32
CA ARG A 794 -54.75 24.61 -24.01
C ARG A 794 -55.17 23.84 -25.28
N ALA A 795 -54.33 22.93 -25.74
CA ALA A 795 -54.66 21.66 -26.40
C ALA A 795 -53.36 21.09 -26.99
N GLY A 796 -52.77 20.05 -26.39
CA GLY A 796 -51.55 19.45 -26.96
C GLY A 796 -50.91 18.32 -26.17
N TRP A 797 -51.33 18.04 -24.93
CA TRP A 797 -50.69 16.97 -24.15
C TRP A 797 -51.05 15.57 -24.66
N ARG A 798 -52.20 15.43 -25.35
CA ARG A 798 -52.63 14.15 -25.95
C ARG A 798 -51.85 13.77 -27.23
N THR A 799 -51.29 14.74 -27.95
CA THR A 799 -50.56 14.48 -29.21
C THR A 799 -49.09 14.17 -28.97
N ALA A 800 -48.48 14.73 -27.91
CA ALA A 800 -47.09 14.40 -27.53
C ALA A 800 -46.94 12.94 -27.05
N VAL A 801 -47.92 12.43 -26.30
CA VAL A 801 -47.95 11.03 -25.82
C VAL A 801 -48.20 10.05 -26.97
N ALA A 802 -49.06 10.40 -27.93
CA ALA A 802 -49.32 9.57 -29.11
C ALA A 802 -48.07 9.45 -30.02
N THR A 803 -47.29 10.52 -30.16
CA THR A 803 -46.08 10.52 -30.99
C THR A 803 -44.97 9.66 -30.38
N PHE A 804 -44.84 9.63 -29.05
CA PHE A 804 -43.88 8.79 -28.33
C PHE A 804 -44.22 7.29 -28.41
N VAL A 805 -45.51 6.95 -28.33
CA VAL A 805 -46.02 5.57 -28.50
C VAL A 805 -45.83 5.07 -29.94
N VAL A 806 -46.01 5.93 -30.94
CA VAL A 806 -45.80 5.58 -32.36
C VAL A 806 -44.32 5.36 -32.69
N VAL A 807 -43.39 6.11 -32.08
CA VAL A 807 -41.94 5.86 -32.24
C VAL A 807 -41.50 4.55 -31.58
N MET A 808 -42.08 4.21 -30.41
CA MET A 808 -41.85 2.92 -29.73
C MET A 808 -42.42 1.73 -30.52
N LEU A 809 -43.61 1.88 -31.10
CA LEU A 809 -44.23 0.86 -31.95
C LEU A 809 -43.55 0.73 -33.32
N ALA A 810 -42.97 1.80 -33.87
CA ALA A 810 -42.21 1.76 -35.12
C ALA A 810 -40.86 1.05 -34.96
N PHE A 811 -40.17 1.22 -33.81
CA PHE A 811 -38.95 0.47 -33.50
C PHE A 811 -39.25 -1.01 -33.18
N GLY A 812 -40.36 -1.31 -32.50
CA GLY A 812 -40.81 -2.68 -32.26
C GLY A 812 -41.32 -3.40 -33.51
N GLY A 813 -42.07 -2.71 -34.37
CA GLY A 813 -42.65 -3.26 -35.60
C GLY A 813 -41.64 -3.43 -36.74
N GLY A 814 -40.64 -2.54 -36.85
CA GLY A 814 -39.56 -2.65 -37.84
C GLY A 814 -38.64 -3.86 -37.60
N TRP A 815 -38.51 -4.30 -36.35
CA TRP A 815 -37.72 -5.47 -36.00
C TRP A 815 -38.48 -6.78 -36.31
N ILE A 816 -39.79 -6.83 -36.04
CA ILE A 816 -40.67 -7.99 -36.28
C ILE A 816 -40.90 -8.26 -37.77
N LEU A 817 -40.93 -7.24 -38.63
CA LEU A 817 -41.05 -7.46 -40.08
C LEU A 817 -39.75 -7.94 -40.74
N SER A 818 -38.58 -7.71 -40.14
CA SER A 818 -37.31 -8.23 -40.66
C SER A 818 -37.07 -9.70 -40.34
N SER A 819 -37.85 -10.30 -39.42
CA SER A 819 -37.64 -11.68 -38.97
C SER A 819 -38.52 -12.72 -39.69
N LEU A 820 -39.30 -12.33 -40.70
CA LEU A 820 -40.29 -13.20 -41.35
C LEU A 820 -39.97 -13.59 -42.81
N HIS A 821 -38.75 -13.38 -43.30
CA HIS A 821 -38.32 -13.87 -44.61
C HIS A 821 -36.92 -14.49 -44.55
N ARG A 822 -36.87 -15.84 -44.52
CA ARG A 822 -35.91 -16.71 -45.24
C ARG A 822 -36.05 -18.15 -44.76
N ASP A 823 -36.91 -18.93 -45.40
CA ASP A 823 -36.75 -20.39 -45.39
C ASP A 823 -35.81 -20.78 -46.54
N ARG A 824 -34.54 -20.95 -46.21
CA ARG A 824 -33.63 -21.82 -46.95
C ARG A 824 -33.44 -23.09 -46.12
N PRO A 825 -33.30 -24.28 -46.73
CA PRO A 825 -33.04 -25.50 -45.99
C PRO A 825 -31.73 -25.33 -45.22
N THR A 826 -31.83 -25.29 -43.89
CA THR A 826 -30.72 -25.14 -42.96
C THR A 826 -29.90 -26.42 -42.97
N GLN A 827 -28.65 -26.33 -43.43
CA GLN A 827 -27.69 -27.42 -43.27
C GLN A 827 -27.17 -27.38 -41.84
N TYR A 828 -27.20 -28.52 -41.16
CA TYR A 828 -26.73 -28.64 -39.78
C TYR A 828 -25.30 -29.15 -39.75
N ARG A 829 -24.47 -28.56 -38.89
CA ARG A 829 -23.18 -29.14 -38.52
C ARG A 829 -23.43 -30.18 -37.44
N THR A 830 -23.16 -31.45 -37.74
CA THR A 830 -23.37 -32.56 -36.83
C THR A 830 -22.07 -33.18 -36.32
N GLN A 831 -22.13 -33.89 -35.21
CA GLN A 831 -21.05 -34.73 -34.69
C GLN A 831 -21.63 -36.08 -34.26
N SER A 832 -20.97 -37.18 -34.62
CA SER A 832 -21.38 -38.52 -34.21
C SER A 832 -21.24 -38.69 -32.70
N LEU A 833 -22.26 -39.24 -32.05
CA LEU A 833 -22.23 -39.56 -30.63
C LEU A 833 -21.33 -40.77 -30.37
N GLU A 834 -20.30 -40.56 -29.55
CA GLU A 834 -19.34 -41.57 -29.13
C GLU A 834 -19.44 -41.85 -27.62
N ARG A 835 -18.96 -43.02 -27.21
CA ARG A 835 -18.81 -43.39 -25.79
C ARG A 835 -17.35 -43.33 -25.40
N GLY A 836 -17.07 -42.74 -24.25
CA GLY A 836 -15.70 -42.55 -23.76
C GLY A 836 -15.65 -42.35 -22.25
N ALA A 837 -14.43 -42.21 -21.73
CA ALA A 837 -14.20 -41.84 -20.36
C ALA A 837 -14.37 -40.32 -20.19
N LEU A 838 -15.14 -39.90 -19.19
CA LEU A 838 -15.30 -38.50 -18.79
C LEU A 838 -14.63 -38.29 -17.43
N VAL A 839 -13.68 -37.35 -17.35
CA VAL A 839 -12.91 -37.06 -16.15
C VAL A 839 -13.08 -35.59 -15.80
N ARG A 840 -13.67 -35.30 -14.65
CA ARG A 840 -13.75 -33.94 -14.13
C ARG A 840 -12.51 -33.66 -13.28
N SER A 841 -11.71 -32.69 -13.68
CA SER A 841 -10.52 -32.26 -12.96
C SER A 841 -10.58 -30.80 -12.51
N VAL A 842 -9.71 -30.44 -11.57
CA VAL A 842 -9.44 -29.06 -11.15
C VAL A 842 -8.01 -28.73 -11.48
N ASP A 843 -7.81 -27.67 -12.26
CA ASP A 843 -6.49 -27.14 -12.54
C ASP A 843 -6.05 -26.16 -11.44
N ALA A 844 -4.83 -26.36 -10.95
CA ALA A 844 -4.22 -25.51 -9.95
C ALA A 844 -2.72 -25.35 -10.25
N ASN A 845 -2.14 -24.26 -9.75
CA ASN A 845 -0.69 -24.06 -9.77
C ASN A 845 -0.15 -24.21 -8.35
N GLY A 846 1.07 -24.72 -8.23
CA GLY A 846 1.72 -24.86 -6.94
C GLY A 846 3.23 -24.96 -7.06
N VAL A 847 3.89 -24.86 -5.91
CA VAL A 847 5.35 -24.96 -5.81
C VAL A 847 5.70 -26.20 -5.01
N LEU A 848 6.72 -26.94 -5.46
CA LEU A 848 7.28 -28.07 -4.73
C LEU A 848 8.09 -27.57 -3.53
N ALA A 849 7.78 -28.09 -2.35
CA ALA A 849 8.48 -27.84 -1.11
C ALA A 849 8.87 -29.18 -0.45
N PRO A 850 9.91 -29.22 0.39
CA PRO A 850 10.20 -30.40 1.19
C PRO A 850 9.10 -30.59 2.25
N THR A 851 8.69 -31.84 2.49
CA THR A 851 7.66 -32.17 3.48
C THR A 851 8.01 -31.68 4.89
N ALA A 852 9.30 -31.72 5.25
CA ALA A 852 9.80 -31.15 6.49
C ALA A 852 11.26 -30.71 6.32
N THR A 853 11.61 -29.56 6.89
CA THR A 853 12.99 -29.05 6.95
C THR A 853 13.43 -28.93 8.41
N VAL A 854 14.60 -29.47 8.75
CA VAL A 854 15.19 -29.36 10.09
C VAL A 854 16.42 -28.45 10.02
N PRO A 855 16.46 -27.35 10.81
CA PRO A 855 17.62 -26.47 10.82
C PRO A 855 18.77 -27.07 11.63
N ILE A 856 20.00 -26.91 11.13
CA ILE A 856 21.21 -27.08 11.91
C ILE A 856 21.61 -25.68 12.43
N SER A 857 21.58 -25.52 13.75
CA SER A 857 21.93 -24.27 14.44
C SER A 857 23.10 -24.51 15.41
N ALA A 858 23.82 -23.44 15.71
CA ALA A 858 24.90 -23.52 16.71
C ALA A 858 24.33 -23.72 18.12
N ARG A 859 24.94 -24.58 18.95
CA ARG A 859 24.52 -24.72 20.36
C ARG A 859 25.01 -23.56 21.24
N ARG A 860 25.92 -22.73 20.71
CA ARG A 860 26.57 -21.60 21.39
C ARG A 860 27.06 -20.60 20.35
N THR A 861 27.18 -19.34 20.75
CA THR A 861 27.85 -18.32 19.94
C THR A 861 29.34 -18.63 19.74
N GLY A 862 29.81 -18.57 18.50
CA GLY A 862 31.22 -18.78 18.14
C GLY A 862 31.50 -18.45 16.68
N THR A 863 32.77 -18.36 16.30
CA THR A 863 33.17 -18.14 14.90
C THR A 863 33.32 -19.49 14.20
N ILE A 864 32.84 -19.59 12.97
CA ILE A 864 32.95 -20.81 12.14
C ILE A 864 34.41 -21.01 11.72
N GLN A 865 35.00 -22.13 12.11
CA GLN A 865 36.38 -22.52 11.74
C GLN A 865 36.42 -23.30 10.43
N SER A 866 35.48 -24.23 10.23
CA SER A 866 35.41 -25.08 9.04
C SER A 866 33.97 -25.50 8.74
N LEU A 867 33.68 -25.70 7.45
CA LEU A 867 32.41 -26.24 6.95
C LEU A 867 32.72 -27.51 6.15
N SER A 868 31.96 -28.57 6.39
CA SER A 868 32.13 -29.90 5.80
C SER A 868 30.90 -30.38 5.03
N CYS A 869 29.77 -29.67 5.17
CA CYS A 869 28.55 -29.89 4.40
C CYS A 869 28.35 -28.72 3.43
N ASP A 870 27.88 -29.01 2.22
CA ASP A 870 27.51 -28.00 1.24
C ASP A 870 26.12 -28.27 0.65
N VAL A 871 25.55 -27.26 -0.03
CA VAL A 871 24.22 -27.37 -0.65
C VAL A 871 24.21 -28.55 -1.63
N THR A 872 23.12 -29.32 -1.65
CA THR A 872 22.92 -30.56 -2.41
C THR A 872 23.66 -31.81 -1.88
N MET A 873 24.49 -31.69 -0.84
CA MET A 873 25.14 -32.84 -0.22
C MET A 873 24.15 -33.67 0.61
N GLN A 874 24.18 -35.00 0.46
CA GLN A 874 23.50 -35.93 1.35
C GLN A 874 24.28 -36.11 2.66
N VAL A 875 23.56 -36.05 3.77
CA VAL A 875 24.11 -36.13 5.12
C VAL A 875 23.35 -37.17 5.94
N LYS A 876 24.07 -37.90 6.79
CA LYS A 876 23.48 -38.84 7.76
C LYS A 876 23.24 -38.15 9.10
N ALA A 877 22.31 -38.69 9.89
CA ALA A 877 22.13 -38.25 11.27
C ALA A 877 23.45 -38.38 12.06
N GLY A 878 23.86 -37.31 12.74
CA GLY A 878 25.13 -37.19 13.46
C GLY A 878 26.34 -36.78 12.62
N GLN A 879 26.20 -36.61 11.30
CA GLN A 879 27.31 -36.20 10.44
C GLN A 879 27.75 -34.75 10.72
N LEU A 880 29.06 -34.53 10.83
CA LEU A 880 29.66 -33.22 11.05
C LEU A 880 29.51 -32.34 9.80
N CYS A 881 28.83 -31.21 9.95
CA CYS A 881 28.62 -30.21 8.90
C CYS A 881 29.44 -28.94 9.07
N GLY A 882 29.89 -28.63 10.28
CA GLY A 882 30.79 -27.53 10.52
C GLY A 882 31.33 -27.55 11.94
N LYS A 883 32.33 -26.70 12.21
CA LYS A 883 32.97 -26.61 13.51
C LYS A 883 33.21 -25.16 13.91
N LEU A 884 32.89 -24.83 15.16
CA LEU A 884 33.20 -23.55 15.78
C LEU A 884 34.65 -23.54 16.29
N ASP A 885 35.30 -22.38 16.26
CA ASP A 885 36.68 -22.20 16.76
C ASP A 885 36.80 -22.63 18.23
N PRO A 886 37.55 -23.70 18.54
CA PRO A 886 37.60 -24.25 19.89
C PRO A 886 38.65 -23.56 20.77
N ARG A 887 39.52 -22.69 20.23
CA ARG A 887 40.74 -22.22 20.94
C ARG A 887 40.45 -21.62 22.31
N ALA A 888 39.49 -20.70 22.39
CA ALA A 888 39.13 -20.06 23.66
C ALA A 888 38.52 -21.05 24.67
N LEU A 889 37.80 -22.07 24.21
CA LEU A 889 37.19 -23.10 25.05
C LEU A 889 38.23 -24.13 25.51
N GLN A 890 39.19 -24.45 24.66
CA GLN A 890 40.34 -25.29 24.99
C GLN A 890 41.18 -24.63 26.08
N ASP A 891 41.47 -23.33 25.95
CA ASP A 891 42.18 -22.56 26.98
C ASP A 891 41.44 -22.55 28.32
N ALA A 892 40.10 -22.48 28.29
CA ALA A 892 39.28 -22.54 29.49
C ALA A 892 39.30 -23.93 30.14
N LEU A 893 39.28 -24.99 29.34
CA LEU A 893 39.41 -26.37 29.80
C LEU A 893 40.76 -26.61 30.47
N ASP A 894 41.84 -26.14 29.85
CA ASP A 894 43.20 -26.33 30.37
C ASP A 894 43.43 -25.53 31.66
N ARG A 895 42.86 -24.32 31.78
CA ARG A 895 42.80 -23.57 33.05
C ARG A 895 42.03 -24.34 34.13
N ALA A 896 40.84 -24.88 33.82
CA ALA A 896 40.04 -25.63 34.78
C ALA A 896 40.75 -26.91 35.26
N LYS A 897 41.49 -27.60 34.38
CA LYS A 897 42.35 -28.75 34.76
C LYS A 897 43.46 -28.32 35.70
N ALA A 898 44.14 -27.22 35.42
CA ALA A 898 45.21 -26.68 36.27
C ALA A 898 44.69 -26.31 37.66
N GLU A 899 43.55 -25.60 37.74
CA GLU A 899 42.92 -25.23 39.01
C GLU A 899 42.47 -26.44 39.83
N LEU A 900 41.92 -27.48 39.17
CA LEU A 900 41.58 -28.73 39.84
C LEU A 900 42.81 -29.42 40.41
N SER A 901 43.93 -29.43 39.68
CA SER A 901 45.19 -29.99 40.15
C SER A 901 45.73 -29.25 41.38
N ALA A 902 45.65 -27.91 41.38
CA ALA A 902 46.06 -27.08 42.52
C ALA A 902 45.17 -27.33 43.75
N ALA A 903 43.85 -27.38 43.57
CA ALA A 903 42.92 -27.67 44.66
C ALA A 903 43.14 -29.06 45.28
N LYS A 904 43.46 -30.07 44.46
CA LYS A 904 43.84 -31.41 44.96
C LYS A 904 45.11 -31.35 45.82
N ALA A 905 46.11 -30.59 45.38
CA ALA A 905 47.36 -30.42 46.12
C ALA A 905 47.13 -29.73 47.47
N THR A 906 46.36 -28.64 47.51
CA THR A 906 45.99 -27.94 48.75
C THR A 906 45.27 -28.86 49.73
N LEU A 907 44.24 -29.59 49.27
CA LEU A 907 43.53 -30.54 50.13
C LEU A 907 44.46 -31.62 50.69
N ALA A 908 45.41 -32.12 49.89
CA ALA A 908 46.39 -33.09 50.36
C ALA A 908 47.30 -32.51 51.45
N THR A 909 47.80 -31.27 51.27
CA THR A 909 48.60 -30.56 52.29
C THR A 909 47.83 -30.36 53.59
N ASP A 910 46.59 -29.88 53.52
CA ASP A 910 45.78 -29.60 54.70
C ASP A 910 45.31 -30.89 55.40
N THR A 911 45.18 -32.00 54.67
CA THR A 911 44.93 -33.33 55.25
C THR A 911 46.12 -33.79 56.10
N VAL A 912 47.35 -33.59 55.62
CA VAL A 912 48.57 -33.88 56.41
C VAL A 912 48.63 -33.00 57.66
N ALA A 913 48.27 -31.72 57.56
CA ALA A 913 48.21 -30.82 58.71
C ALA A 913 47.15 -31.26 59.75
N LEU A 914 46.00 -31.75 59.27
CA LEU A 914 44.96 -32.34 60.12
C LEU A 914 45.46 -33.57 60.88
N ASP A 915 46.18 -34.47 60.21
CA ASP A 915 46.74 -35.67 60.86
C ASP A 915 47.84 -35.32 61.88
N ALA A 916 48.66 -34.31 61.58
CA ALA A 916 49.62 -33.76 62.54
C ALA A 916 48.92 -33.16 63.78
N ALA A 917 47.80 -32.44 63.59
CA ALA A 917 47.00 -31.89 64.68
C ALA A 917 46.32 -32.98 65.53
N LYS A 918 45.79 -34.05 64.91
CA LYS A 918 45.26 -35.23 65.63
C LYS A 918 46.36 -35.90 66.48
N ALA A 919 47.54 -36.10 65.89
CA ALA A 919 48.67 -36.68 66.59
C ALA A 919 49.14 -35.81 67.76
N ALA A 920 49.08 -34.48 67.64
CA ALA A 920 49.38 -33.56 68.74
C ALA A 920 48.39 -33.69 69.90
N VAL A 921 47.08 -33.73 69.64
CA VAL A 921 46.06 -33.97 70.67
C VAL A 921 46.30 -35.31 71.38
N ALA A 922 46.54 -36.39 70.63
CA ALA A 922 46.80 -37.72 71.20
C ALA A 922 48.08 -37.79 72.06
N ARG A 923 49.10 -36.96 71.75
CA ARG A 923 50.28 -36.80 72.60
C ARG A 923 49.96 -36.01 73.86
N ASP A 924 49.22 -34.90 73.74
CA ASP A 924 48.92 -34.01 74.86
C ASP A 924 47.95 -34.63 75.88
N GLU A 925 47.07 -35.53 75.44
CA GLU A 925 46.18 -36.30 76.34
C GLU A 925 46.95 -37.23 77.28
N LYS A 926 48.19 -37.61 76.95
CA LYS A 926 49.04 -38.47 77.78
C LYS A 926 49.90 -37.69 78.79
N LEU A 927 49.81 -36.36 78.84
CA LEU A 927 50.59 -35.52 79.76
C LEU A 927 50.05 -35.54 81.22
N PRO A 928 50.92 -35.39 82.24
CA PRO A 928 50.50 -35.34 83.64
C PRO A 928 49.58 -34.13 83.94
N LYS A 929 48.55 -34.35 84.78
CA LYS A 929 47.42 -33.42 85.07
C LYS A 929 47.79 -31.94 85.32
N ARG A 930 48.99 -31.65 85.84
CA ARG A 930 49.44 -30.30 86.19
C ARG A 930 49.90 -29.44 85.01
N ARG A 931 50.27 -30.04 83.86
CA ARG A 931 50.66 -29.34 82.61
C ARG A 931 49.70 -29.59 81.42
N ALA A 932 48.80 -30.56 81.54
CA ALA A 932 47.95 -31.03 80.44
C ALA A 932 46.85 -30.04 80.01
N HIS A 933 46.24 -29.27 80.93
CA HIS A 933 45.01 -28.53 80.62
C HIS A 933 45.20 -27.42 79.57
N LYS A 934 46.34 -26.69 79.59
CA LYS A 934 46.60 -25.60 78.63
C LYS A 934 47.07 -26.14 77.27
N ALA A 935 47.96 -27.13 77.26
CA ALA A 935 48.46 -27.76 76.03
C ALA A 935 47.33 -28.46 75.26
N LEU A 936 46.48 -29.23 75.98
CA LEU A 936 45.34 -29.92 75.39
C LEU A 936 44.29 -28.98 74.80
N ALA A 937 44.02 -27.83 75.46
CA ALA A 937 43.12 -26.82 74.92
C ALA A 937 43.65 -26.23 73.61
N GLN A 938 44.95 -25.93 73.54
CA GLN A 938 45.60 -25.40 72.33
C GLN A 938 45.63 -26.42 71.18
N SER A 939 45.94 -27.69 71.45
CA SER A 939 45.95 -28.73 70.41
C SER A 939 44.54 -29.07 69.92
N ARG A 940 43.51 -29.04 70.80
CA ARG A 940 42.10 -29.17 70.37
C ARG A 940 41.64 -28.03 69.49
N GLU A 941 42.00 -26.79 69.81
CA GLU A 941 41.68 -25.64 68.96
C GLU A 941 42.38 -25.74 67.58
N ALA A 942 43.66 -26.17 67.57
CA ALA A 942 44.39 -26.42 66.33
C ALA A 942 43.75 -27.55 65.49
N LEU A 943 43.28 -28.62 66.13
CA LEU A 943 42.53 -29.70 65.47
C LEU A 943 41.24 -29.18 64.84
N THR A 944 40.43 -28.41 65.58
CA THR A 944 39.18 -27.82 65.05
C THR A 944 39.43 -26.90 63.86
N ARG A 945 40.51 -26.10 63.92
CA ARG A 945 40.94 -25.24 62.79
C ARG A 945 41.34 -26.06 61.57
N ALA A 946 42.16 -27.10 61.74
CA ALA A 946 42.59 -27.98 60.66
C ALA A 946 41.41 -28.76 60.06
N GLN A 947 40.47 -29.26 60.88
CA GLN A 947 39.24 -29.92 60.42
C GLN A 947 38.37 -28.98 59.59
N SER A 948 38.22 -27.73 60.04
CA SER A 948 37.46 -26.71 59.31
C SER A 948 38.12 -26.33 57.99
N GLN A 949 39.45 -26.31 57.95
CA GLN A 949 40.23 -26.03 56.75
C GLN A 949 40.03 -27.13 55.70
N VAL A 950 40.27 -28.40 56.05
CA VAL A 950 40.03 -29.56 55.16
C VAL A 950 38.60 -29.59 54.62
N LYS A 951 37.59 -29.25 55.45
CA LYS A 951 36.19 -29.17 55.01
C LYS A 951 35.97 -28.07 53.96
N ARG A 952 36.63 -26.91 54.09
CA ARG A 952 36.59 -25.84 53.08
C ARG A 952 37.28 -26.26 51.79
N ASP A 953 38.44 -26.90 51.88
CA ASP A 953 39.21 -27.31 50.71
C ASP A 953 38.53 -28.45 49.95
N ALA A 954 37.84 -29.37 50.64
CA ALA A 954 37.01 -30.39 50.02
C ALA A 954 35.83 -29.78 49.25
N ALA A 955 35.19 -28.74 49.79
CA ALA A 955 34.14 -28.00 49.09
C ALA A 955 34.69 -27.24 47.86
N ALA A 956 35.88 -26.63 48.00
CA ALA A 956 36.56 -25.97 46.89
C ALA A 956 36.93 -26.95 45.77
N LEU A 957 37.39 -28.16 46.11
CA LEU A 957 37.68 -29.22 45.14
C LEU A 957 36.43 -29.62 44.35
N ALA A 958 35.30 -29.82 45.02
CA ALA A 958 34.03 -30.15 44.38
C ALA A 958 33.58 -29.04 43.40
N ALA A 959 33.77 -27.77 43.77
CA ALA A 959 33.49 -26.63 42.89
C ALA A 959 34.40 -26.63 41.64
N ARG A 960 35.70 -26.90 41.79
CA ARG A 960 36.63 -26.99 40.64
C ARG A 960 36.34 -28.20 39.74
N GLN A 961 35.89 -29.32 40.29
CA GLN A 961 35.41 -30.46 39.48
C GLN A 961 34.16 -30.14 38.67
N ALA A 962 33.24 -29.34 39.23
CA ALA A 962 32.07 -28.87 38.49
C ALA A 962 32.46 -27.92 37.35
N ALA A 963 33.40 -26.99 37.61
CA ALA A 963 33.94 -26.08 36.60
C ALA A 963 34.63 -26.83 35.44
N LEU A 964 35.41 -27.88 35.74
CA LEU A 964 36.01 -28.73 34.73
C LEU A 964 34.95 -29.39 33.84
N ARG A 965 33.94 -30.02 34.44
CA ARG A 965 32.82 -30.65 33.69
C ARG A 965 32.08 -29.65 32.82
N ALA A 966 31.86 -28.43 33.31
CA ALA A 966 31.24 -27.36 32.53
C ALA A 966 32.09 -26.95 31.31
N ALA A 967 33.42 -26.89 31.47
CA ALA A 967 34.35 -26.60 30.38
C ALA A 967 34.42 -27.74 29.34
N GLU A 968 34.35 -29.01 29.77
CA GLU A 968 34.31 -30.18 28.88
C GLU A 968 33.02 -30.20 28.04
N ILE A 969 31.86 -30.00 28.68
CA ILE A 969 30.58 -29.89 27.98
C ILE A 969 30.62 -28.71 27.00
N ALA A 970 31.26 -27.61 27.39
CA ALA A 970 31.37 -26.44 26.56
C ALA A 970 32.18 -26.70 25.28
N LEU A 971 33.31 -27.38 25.40
CA LEU A 971 34.13 -27.78 24.27
C LEU A 971 33.39 -28.77 23.35
N GLY A 972 32.60 -29.70 23.91
CA GLY A 972 31.78 -30.62 23.11
C GLY A 972 30.65 -29.96 22.31
N SER A 973 30.35 -28.67 22.56
CA SER A 973 29.31 -27.92 21.84
C SER A 973 29.82 -27.17 20.60
N THR A 974 31.08 -27.39 20.18
CA THR A 974 31.68 -26.74 19.00
C THR A 974 31.26 -27.39 17.68
N ASP A 975 30.81 -28.64 17.71
CA ASP A 975 30.54 -29.42 16.52
C ASP A 975 29.09 -29.20 16.05
N LEU A 976 28.94 -28.77 14.80
CA LEU A 976 27.65 -28.60 14.13
C LEU A 976 27.35 -29.91 13.40
N VAL A 977 26.40 -30.68 13.91
CA VAL A 977 26.04 -31.99 13.36
C VAL A 977 24.62 -32.02 12.82
N SER A 978 24.38 -32.78 11.75
CA SER A 978 23.03 -32.98 11.22
C SER A 978 22.18 -33.79 12.20
N PRO A 979 20.97 -33.33 12.58
CA PRO A 979 20.09 -34.08 13.48
C PRO A 979 19.34 -35.22 12.77
N ILE A 980 19.21 -35.15 11.45
CA ILE A 980 18.49 -36.12 10.62
C ILE A 980 19.33 -36.58 9.43
N GLU A 981 18.94 -37.68 8.81
CA GLU A 981 19.42 -38.06 7.49
C GLU A 981 18.62 -37.28 6.43
N GLY A 982 19.30 -36.72 5.42
CA GLY A 982 18.66 -35.91 4.38
C GLY A 982 19.66 -35.18 3.49
N THR A 983 19.17 -34.24 2.69
CA THR A 983 19.98 -33.40 1.80
C THR A 983 20.03 -31.97 2.33
N ILE A 984 21.19 -31.32 2.25
CA ILE A 984 21.33 -29.89 2.60
C ILE A 984 20.65 -29.05 1.52
N VAL A 985 19.55 -28.38 1.89
CA VAL A 985 18.74 -27.53 1.01
C VAL A 985 19.32 -26.14 0.90
N SER A 986 19.82 -25.59 2.01
CA SER A 986 20.46 -24.28 2.03
C SER A 986 21.59 -24.22 3.07
N ARG A 987 22.55 -23.34 2.81
CA ARG A 987 23.66 -22.98 3.70
C ARG A 987 23.71 -21.46 3.77
N SER A 988 23.49 -20.91 4.96
CA SER A 988 23.42 -19.46 5.19
C SER A 988 24.62 -18.94 5.99
N VAL A 989 25.75 -19.66 5.95
CA VAL A 989 26.94 -19.34 6.76
C VAL A 989 28.23 -19.62 6.00
N GLU A 990 29.24 -18.77 6.21
CA GLU A 990 30.59 -18.92 5.66
C GLU A 990 31.65 -19.10 6.76
N VAL A 991 32.81 -19.64 6.37
CA VAL A 991 33.98 -19.74 7.27
C VAL A 991 34.42 -18.33 7.67
N GLY A 992 34.66 -18.12 8.96
CA GLY A 992 35.03 -16.80 9.52
C GLY A 992 33.85 -15.95 9.99
N GLN A 993 32.60 -16.32 9.69
CA GLN A 993 31.42 -15.64 10.24
C GLN A 993 31.12 -16.07 11.68
N LYS A 994 30.49 -15.17 12.44
CA LYS A 994 30.04 -15.44 13.81
C LYS A 994 28.64 -16.03 13.78
N ALA A 995 28.49 -17.24 14.30
CA ALA A 995 27.23 -17.95 14.42
C ALA A 995 26.67 -17.84 15.85
N THR A 996 25.35 -17.75 15.98
CA THR A 996 24.59 -17.73 17.23
C THR A 996 23.54 -18.84 17.26
N PRO A 997 22.98 -19.20 18.44
CA PRO A 997 21.97 -20.27 18.52
C PRO A 997 20.65 -20.01 17.81
N SER A 998 20.31 -18.74 17.55
CA SER A 998 19.15 -18.34 16.75
C SER A 998 19.35 -18.51 15.25
N ASP A 999 20.60 -18.65 14.79
CA ASP A 999 20.89 -18.67 13.35
C ASP A 999 20.59 -20.05 12.76
N ARG A 1000 19.91 -20.05 11.62
CA ARG A 1000 19.64 -21.25 10.82
C ARG A 1000 20.78 -21.44 9.82
N LEU A 1001 21.86 -22.07 10.27
CA LEU A 1001 23.11 -22.17 9.50
C LEU A 1001 22.99 -23.08 8.28
N PHE A 1002 22.29 -24.20 8.45
CA PHE A 1002 21.92 -25.11 7.36
C PHE A 1002 20.47 -25.55 7.50
N LEU A 1003 19.84 -25.89 6.38
CA LEU A 1003 18.55 -26.59 6.36
C LEU A 1003 18.74 -27.97 5.76
N VAL A 1004 18.33 -29.01 6.49
CA VAL A 1004 18.33 -30.40 6.02
C VAL A 1004 16.90 -30.83 5.76
N ALA A 1005 16.65 -31.46 4.61
CA ALA A 1005 15.36 -32.06 4.31
C ALA A 1005 15.52 -33.40 3.59
N ASP A 1006 14.56 -34.30 3.80
CA ASP A 1006 14.42 -35.49 2.96
C ASP A 1006 13.78 -35.07 1.63
N LEU A 1007 14.46 -35.33 0.52
CA LEU A 1007 14.00 -34.98 -0.83
C LEU A 1007 13.39 -36.18 -1.57
N SER A 1008 13.38 -37.38 -0.96
CA SER A 1008 12.76 -38.58 -1.54
C SER A 1008 11.23 -38.46 -1.64
N THR A 1009 10.65 -37.58 -0.81
CA THR A 1009 9.26 -37.17 -0.86
C THR A 1009 9.20 -35.65 -0.81
N LEU A 1010 8.39 -35.06 -1.69
CA LEU A 1010 8.12 -33.63 -1.69
C LEU A 1010 6.63 -33.40 -1.47
N GLN A 1011 6.29 -32.17 -1.13
CA GLN A 1011 4.92 -31.73 -0.97
C GLN A 1011 4.69 -30.54 -1.90
N LEU A 1012 3.60 -30.58 -2.63
CA LEU A 1012 3.24 -29.56 -3.60
C LEU A 1012 2.10 -28.75 -3.00
N MET A 1013 2.34 -27.45 -2.83
CA MET A 1013 1.37 -26.51 -2.25
C MET A 1013 0.54 -25.92 -3.38
N ALA A 1014 -0.61 -26.54 -3.65
CA ALA A 1014 -1.55 -26.10 -4.68
C ALA A 1014 -2.46 -25.00 -4.14
N LYS A 1015 -2.64 -23.93 -4.90
CA LYS A 1015 -3.67 -22.93 -4.61
C LYS A 1015 -4.93 -23.27 -5.37
N VAL A 1016 -6.00 -23.58 -4.65
CA VAL A 1016 -7.27 -24.00 -5.25
C VAL A 1016 -8.38 -23.05 -4.83
N ASN A 1017 -9.16 -22.59 -5.80
CA ASN A 1017 -10.23 -21.63 -5.58
C ASN A 1017 -11.36 -22.18 -4.70
N GLU A 1018 -11.92 -21.34 -3.81
CA GLU A 1018 -13.05 -21.68 -2.92
C GLU A 1018 -14.17 -22.47 -3.60
N LYS A 1019 -14.49 -22.15 -4.86
CA LYS A 1019 -15.58 -22.79 -5.61
C LYS A 1019 -15.39 -24.30 -5.81
N ASP A 1020 -14.14 -24.78 -5.79
CA ASP A 1020 -13.78 -26.17 -6.07
C ASP A 1020 -13.42 -26.96 -4.79
N ILE A 1021 -13.18 -26.27 -3.67
CA ILE A 1021 -12.80 -26.88 -2.37
C ILE A 1021 -13.86 -27.84 -1.83
N GLY A 1022 -15.14 -27.52 -2.01
CA GLY A 1022 -16.23 -28.39 -1.54
C GLY A 1022 -16.27 -29.77 -2.21
N ALA A 1023 -15.64 -29.92 -3.39
CA ALA A 1023 -15.57 -31.18 -4.13
C ALA A 1023 -14.28 -31.98 -3.85
N LEU A 1024 -13.28 -31.35 -3.24
CA LEU A 1024 -11.98 -31.96 -2.95
C LEU A 1024 -12.02 -32.77 -1.65
N LYS A 1025 -11.34 -33.91 -1.65
CA LYS A 1025 -11.21 -34.79 -0.49
C LYS A 1025 -9.78 -35.30 -0.37
N PRO A 1026 -9.23 -35.41 0.85
CA PRO A 1026 -7.98 -36.15 1.06
C PRO A 1026 -8.09 -37.57 0.47
N GLY A 1027 -7.01 -38.02 -0.19
CA GLY A 1027 -6.93 -39.30 -0.90
C GLY A 1027 -7.22 -39.25 -2.41
N GLN A 1028 -7.54 -38.08 -2.96
CA GLN A 1028 -7.73 -37.92 -4.41
C GLN A 1028 -6.41 -37.95 -5.17
N THR A 1029 -6.44 -38.56 -6.36
CA THR A 1029 -5.29 -38.63 -7.26
C THR A 1029 -5.11 -37.29 -7.96
N ALA A 1030 -3.88 -36.77 -7.94
CA ALA A 1030 -3.47 -35.59 -8.67
C ALA A 1030 -2.38 -35.96 -9.69
N ARG A 1031 -2.41 -35.34 -10.85
CA ARG A 1031 -1.31 -35.39 -11.82
C ARG A 1031 -0.71 -34.00 -11.91
N PHE A 1032 0.60 -33.89 -11.97
CA PHE A 1032 1.25 -32.59 -12.12
C PHE A 1032 2.41 -32.66 -13.10
N THR A 1033 2.69 -31.54 -13.74
CA THR A 1033 3.83 -31.32 -14.64
C THR A 1033 4.62 -30.14 -14.11
N VAL A 1034 5.94 -30.24 -14.12
CA VAL A 1034 6.84 -29.16 -13.71
C VAL A 1034 7.45 -28.54 -14.96
N GLU A 1035 7.67 -27.22 -14.96
CA GLU A 1035 8.16 -26.49 -16.16
C GLU A 1035 9.48 -27.06 -16.70
N GLY A 1036 10.37 -27.53 -15.82
CA GLY A 1036 11.63 -28.18 -16.21
C GLY A 1036 11.48 -29.54 -16.90
N PHE A 1037 10.30 -30.15 -16.84
CA PHE A 1037 9.97 -31.44 -17.47
C PHE A 1037 8.55 -31.43 -18.06
N ALA A 1038 8.26 -30.48 -18.95
CA ALA A 1038 6.92 -30.28 -19.50
C ALA A 1038 6.31 -31.55 -20.16
N ASP A 1039 7.15 -32.40 -20.75
CA ASP A 1039 6.73 -33.64 -21.44
C ASP A 1039 6.53 -34.84 -20.50
N ARG A 1040 6.86 -34.72 -19.20
CA ARG A 1040 6.79 -35.81 -18.21
C ARG A 1040 5.80 -35.48 -17.10
N GLY A 1041 4.71 -36.23 -17.04
CA GLY A 1041 3.72 -36.14 -15.95
C GLY A 1041 4.16 -36.92 -14.72
N PHE A 1042 3.97 -36.33 -13.54
CA PHE A 1042 4.19 -36.93 -12.24
C PHE A 1042 2.85 -37.16 -11.54
N ALA A 1043 2.77 -38.23 -10.75
CA ALA A 1043 1.57 -38.54 -9.96
C ALA A 1043 1.76 -38.04 -8.51
N GLY A 1044 0.68 -37.56 -7.91
CA GLY A 1044 0.60 -37.16 -6.52
C GLY A 1044 -0.75 -37.49 -5.90
N GLU A 1045 -0.86 -37.31 -4.60
CA GLU A 1045 -2.08 -37.58 -3.83
C GLU A 1045 -2.40 -36.42 -2.89
N VAL A 1046 -3.64 -35.96 -2.87
CA VAL A 1046 -4.08 -34.90 -1.96
C VAL A 1046 -4.04 -35.41 -0.52
N THR A 1047 -3.20 -34.84 0.33
CA THR A 1047 -3.04 -35.28 1.73
C THR A 1047 -3.79 -34.40 2.72
N GLN A 1048 -3.79 -33.08 2.48
CA GLN A 1048 -4.39 -32.12 3.40
C GLN A 1048 -4.97 -30.94 2.62
N ILE A 1049 -6.07 -30.38 3.15
CA ILE A 1049 -6.69 -29.16 2.67
C ILE A 1049 -6.74 -28.24 3.88
N ASP A 1050 -6.17 -27.04 3.78
CA ASP A 1050 -6.14 -26.11 4.90
C ASP A 1050 -7.56 -25.61 5.24
N PRO A 1051 -7.91 -25.45 6.52
CA PRO A 1051 -9.27 -25.09 6.93
C PRO A 1051 -9.61 -23.61 6.69
N ALA A 1052 -8.61 -22.77 6.41
CA ALA A 1052 -8.77 -21.35 6.12
C ALA A 1052 -7.79 -20.92 5.02
N PRO A 1053 -8.16 -19.97 4.14
CA PRO A 1053 -7.25 -19.41 3.17
C PRO A 1053 -6.18 -18.55 3.87
N PRO A 1054 -4.95 -18.46 3.32
CA PRO A 1054 -3.92 -17.58 3.86
C PRO A 1054 -4.37 -16.12 3.84
N THR A 1055 -4.08 -15.38 4.90
CA THR A 1055 -4.60 -14.02 5.17
C THR A 1055 -4.08 -12.92 4.23
N SER A 1056 -3.24 -13.25 3.24
CA SER A 1056 -2.49 -12.30 2.42
C SER A 1056 -2.95 -12.21 0.95
N GLU A 1057 -4.03 -12.90 0.54
CA GLU A 1057 -4.42 -12.96 -0.89
C GLU A 1057 -5.87 -12.52 -1.18
N PRO A 1058 -6.11 -11.85 -2.33
CA PRO A 1058 -7.37 -11.18 -2.64
C PRO A 1058 -8.50 -12.10 -3.16
N ALA A 1059 -8.20 -13.36 -3.48
CA ALA A 1059 -9.17 -14.42 -3.76
C ALA A 1059 -9.09 -15.47 -2.64
N ALA A 1060 -10.22 -16.04 -2.22
CA ALA A 1060 -10.26 -17.11 -1.21
C ALA A 1060 -9.73 -18.43 -1.81
N ASP A 1061 -8.47 -18.43 -2.23
CA ASP A 1061 -7.78 -19.65 -2.66
C ASP A 1061 -7.27 -20.35 -1.40
N TYR A 1062 -7.63 -21.63 -1.27
CA TYR A 1062 -7.22 -22.46 -0.16
C TYR A 1062 -5.97 -23.23 -0.56
N ASN A 1063 -5.06 -23.41 0.42
CA ASN A 1063 -3.89 -24.24 0.23
C ASN A 1063 -4.29 -25.71 0.31
N VAL A 1064 -3.98 -26.45 -0.76
CA VAL A 1064 -4.15 -27.90 -0.84
C VAL A 1064 -2.77 -28.54 -0.93
N ALA A 1065 -2.47 -29.37 0.04
CA ALA A 1065 -1.25 -30.16 0.13
C ALA A 1065 -1.38 -31.43 -0.70
N ILE A 1066 -0.44 -31.61 -1.62
CA ILE A 1066 -0.35 -32.80 -2.47
C ILE A 1066 0.99 -33.47 -2.21
N HIS A 1067 0.96 -34.73 -1.78
CA HIS A 1067 2.16 -35.55 -1.66
C HIS A 1067 2.69 -35.91 -3.05
N ALA A 1068 3.98 -35.65 -3.28
CA ALA A 1068 4.69 -35.87 -4.52
C ALA A 1068 5.88 -36.82 -4.29
N PRO A 1069 5.75 -38.12 -4.64
CA PRO A 1069 6.86 -39.07 -4.55
C PRO A 1069 8.01 -38.65 -5.49
N ASN A 1070 9.24 -38.68 -4.99
CA ASN A 1070 10.43 -38.28 -5.76
C ASN A 1070 11.57 -39.32 -5.64
N PRO A 1071 11.33 -40.60 -6.01
CA PRO A 1071 12.32 -41.67 -5.83
C PRO A 1071 13.57 -41.49 -6.69
N GLU A 1072 13.45 -40.84 -7.85
CA GLU A 1072 14.56 -40.56 -8.77
C GLU A 1072 15.30 -39.24 -8.45
N LEU A 1073 14.86 -38.49 -7.41
CA LEU A 1073 15.41 -37.19 -7.01
C LEU A 1073 15.46 -36.13 -8.13
N LEU A 1074 14.61 -36.29 -9.15
CA LEU A 1074 14.49 -35.38 -10.30
C LEU A 1074 13.81 -34.08 -9.92
N LEU A 1075 12.78 -34.16 -9.07
CA LEU A 1075 12.06 -32.99 -8.60
C LEU A 1075 12.90 -32.26 -7.56
N LYS A 1076 12.96 -30.92 -7.66
CA LYS A 1076 13.68 -30.06 -6.72
C LYS A 1076 12.71 -29.11 -6.01
N PRO A 1077 12.94 -28.80 -4.72
CA PRO A 1077 12.23 -27.73 -4.05
C PRO A 1077 12.34 -26.41 -4.82
N GLY A 1078 11.25 -25.65 -4.88
CA GLY A 1078 11.16 -24.39 -5.62
C GLY A 1078 10.69 -24.52 -7.07
N MET A 1079 10.59 -25.73 -7.63
CA MET A 1079 10.02 -25.94 -8.96
C MET A 1079 8.51 -25.65 -8.97
N THR A 1080 8.07 -24.83 -9.93
CA THR A 1080 6.66 -24.56 -10.22
C THR A 1080 6.05 -25.72 -10.98
N ALA A 1081 4.84 -26.10 -10.58
CA ALA A 1081 4.09 -27.19 -11.16
C ALA A 1081 2.67 -26.78 -11.51
N ARG A 1082 2.21 -27.20 -12.69
CA ARG A 1082 0.80 -27.22 -13.08
C ARG A 1082 0.21 -28.54 -12.64
N ILE A 1083 -0.92 -28.48 -11.96
CA ILE A 1083 -1.54 -29.58 -11.25
C ILE A 1083 -2.94 -29.76 -11.80
N GLU A 1084 -3.31 -31.01 -12.04
CA GLU A 1084 -4.64 -31.43 -12.40
C GLU A 1084 -5.11 -32.44 -11.35
N ILE A 1085 -6.11 -32.07 -10.54
CA ILE A 1085 -6.65 -32.92 -9.47
C ILE A 1085 -7.92 -33.58 -9.97
N GLU A 1086 -7.97 -34.92 -9.97
CA GLU A 1086 -9.13 -35.68 -10.43
C GLU A 1086 -10.24 -35.68 -9.37
N LEU A 1087 -11.38 -35.03 -9.68
CA LEU A 1087 -12.53 -34.96 -8.78
C LEU A 1087 -13.43 -36.19 -8.93
N ALA A 1088 -13.67 -36.62 -10.17
CA ALA A 1088 -14.50 -37.78 -10.49
C ALA A 1088 -14.24 -38.27 -11.92
N ARG A 1089 -14.28 -39.60 -12.10
CA ARG A 1089 -14.15 -40.27 -13.40
C ARG A 1089 -15.29 -41.24 -13.62
N ARG A 1090 -15.81 -41.24 -14.85
CA ARG A 1090 -16.84 -42.18 -15.33
C ARG A 1090 -16.39 -42.79 -16.64
N GLU A 1091 -16.33 -44.11 -16.67
CA GLU A 1091 -15.98 -44.90 -17.85
C GLU A 1091 -17.24 -45.27 -18.65
N ASP A 1092 -17.11 -45.38 -19.97
CA ASP A 1092 -18.15 -45.82 -20.90
C ASP A 1092 -19.47 -45.01 -20.85
N VAL A 1093 -19.37 -43.67 -20.90
CA VAL A 1093 -20.52 -42.77 -20.89
C VAL A 1093 -20.76 -42.11 -22.25
N PHE A 1094 -22.01 -41.75 -22.55
CA PHE A 1094 -22.33 -40.94 -23.72
C PHE A 1094 -21.79 -39.52 -23.54
N HIS A 1095 -20.80 -39.17 -24.35
CA HIS A 1095 -20.09 -37.89 -24.30
C HIS A 1095 -20.77 -36.86 -25.19
N VAL A 1096 -21.56 -35.97 -24.60
CA VAL A 1096 -22.27 -34.92 -25.35
C VAL A 1096 -21.51 -33.59 -25.22
N PRO A 1097 -20.99 -33.02 -26.32
CA PRO A 1097 -20.30 -31.73 -26.27
C PRO A 1097 -21.21 -30.62 -25.77
N HIS A 1098 -20.68 -29.71 -24.96
CA HIS A 1098 -21.42 -28.54 -24.49
C HIS A 1098 -22.03 -27.71 -25.61
N GLN A 1099 -21.38 -27.69 -26.77
CA GLN A 1099 -21.87 -27.00 -27.95
C GLN A 1099 -23.24 -27.57 -28.42
N ALA A 1100 -23.44 -28.89 -28.37
CA ALA A 1100 -24.71 -29.53 -28.73
C ALA A 1100 -25.83 -29.19 -27.74
N LEU A 1101 -25.55 -29.28 -26.44
CA LEU A 1101 -26.51 -28.95 -25.37
C LEU A 1101 -26.87 -27.47 -25.39
N ARG A 1102 -25.87 -26.60 -25.58
CA ARG A 1102 -26.06 -25.14 -25.66
C ARG A 1102 -26.85 -24.76 -26.91
N TYR A 1103 -26.55 -25.35 -28.07
CA TYR A 1103 -27.30 -25.09 -29.29
C TYR A 1103 -28.75 -25.57 -29.17
N ALA A 1104 -29.00 -26.74 -28.55
CA ALA A 1104 -30.33 -27.24 -28.28
C ALA A 1104 -31.11 -26.37 -27.28
N LEU A 1105 -30.45 -25.89 -26.22
CA LEU A 1105 -31.04 -24.94 -25.25
C LEU A 1105 -31.39 -23.60 -25.89
N LEU A 1106 -30.50 -23.06 -26.74
CA LEU A 1106 -30.75 -21.82 -27.48
C LEU A 1106 -31.90 -22.00 -28.47
N SER A 1107 -31.91 -23.10 -29.23
CA SER A 1107 -32.96 -23.43 -30.20
C SER A 1107 -34.32 -23.67 -29.52
N ALA A 1108 -34.33 -24.33 -28.36
CA ALA A 1108 -35.55 -24.54 -27.55
C ALA A 1108 -36.09 -23.23 -26.96
N ALA A 1109 -35.19 -22.32 -26.54
CA ALA A 1109 -35.56 -20.99 -26.06
C ALA A 1109 -36.13 -20.10 -27.19
N GLU A 1110 -35.61 -20.23 -28.41
CA GLU A 1110 -36.11 -19.53 -29.60
C GLU A 1110 -37.47 -20.05 -30.08
N SER A 1111 -37.73 -21.36 -29.95
CA SER A 1111 -38.98 -22.00 -30.39
C SER A 1111 -40.10 -22.00 -29.33
N GLY A 1112 -39.85 -21.43 -28.14
CA GLY A 1112 -40.88 -21.26 -27.10
C GLY A 1112 -41.35 -22.57 -26.46
N ALA A 1113 -40.59 -23.66 -26.61
CA ALA A 1113 -40.90 -24.92 -25.96
C ALA A 1113 -40.73 -24.78 -24.43
N GLY A 1114 -41.74 -25.19 -23.66
CA GLY A 1114 -41.79 -25.01 -22.21
C GLY A 1114 -40.54 -25.54 -21.48
N ALA A 1115 -40.23 -24.91 -20.33
CA ALA A 1115 -39.05 -25.24 -19.54
C ALA A 1115 -38.96 -26.77 -19.30
N PRO A 1116 -37.80 -27.38 -19.56
CA PRO A 1116 -37.64 -28.82 -19.40
C PRO A 1116 -37.87 -29.21 -17.94
N LYS A 1117 -38.38 -30.43 -17.71
CA LYS A 1117 -38.57 -31.00 -16.35
C LYS A 1117 -37.28 -30.87 -15.55
N GLU A 1118 -37.41 -30.64 -14.25
CA GLU A 1118 -36.29 -30.43 -13.32
C GLU A 1118 -35.22 -31.53 -13.48
N GLY A 1119 -33.98 -31.12 -13.80
CA GLY A 1119 -32.86 -32.01 -14.05
C GLY A 1119 -32.74 -32.60 -15.46
N TRP A 1120 -33.62 -32.26 -16.41
CA TRP A 1120 -33.52 -32.66 -17.82
C TRP A 1120 -33.15 -31.46 -18.70
N SER A 1121 -32.41 -31.71 -19.78
CA SER A 1121 -32.00 -30.73 -20.78
C SER A 1121 -32.42 -31.20 -22.17
N PRO A 1122 -32.84 -30.29 -23.07
CA PRO A 1122 -33.11 -30.64 -24.45
C PRO A 1122 -31.79 -30.89 -25.20
N LEU A 1123 -31.80 -31.86 -26.10
CA LEU A 1123 -30.72 -32.16 -27.04
C LEU A 1123 -31.31 -32.38 -28.43
N LEU A 1124 -30.68 -31.78 -29.44
CA LEU A 1124 -31.09 -31.93 -30.84
C LEU A 1124 -30.22 -32.99 -31.51
N ILE A 1125 -30.87 -34.01 -32.06
CA ILE A 1125 -30.22 -35.07 -32.83
C ILE A 1125 -30.79 -35.14 -34.24
N LEU A 1126 -29.98 -35.58 -35.20
CA LEU A 1126 -30.40 -35.87 -36.56
C LEU A 1126 -30.63 -37.38 -36.70
N ARG A 1127 -31.87 -37.80 -36.96
CA ARG A 1127 -32.21 -39.21 -37.21
C ARG A 1127 -32.94 -39.30 -38.54
N ALA A 1128 -32.39 -40.08 -39.48
CA ALA A 1128 -32.89 -40.18 -40.86
C ALA A 1128 -33.04 -38.83 -41.58
N GLY A 1129 -32.09 -37.91 -41.38
CA GLY A 1129 -32.05 -36.61 -42.07
C GLY A 1129 -33.06 -35.57 -41.56
N LYS A 1130 -33.77 -35.83 -40.45
CA LYS A 1130 -34.67 -34.89 -39.81
C LYS A 1130 -34.17 -34.53 -38.41
N PRO A 1131 -34.13 -33.23 -38.04
CA PRO A 1131 -33.80 -32.82 -36.68
C PRO A 1131 -34.93 -33.21 -35.71
N MET A 1132 -34.56 -33.83 -34.60
CA MET A 1132 -35.46 -34.26 -33.54
C MET A 1132 -34.94 -33.72 -32.19
N ALA A 1133 -35.83 -33.10 -31.42
CA ALA A 1133 -35.54 -32.72 -30.05
C ALA A 1133 -35.88 -33.88 -29.10
N ILE A 1134 -34.89 -34.32 -28.33
CA ILE A 1134 -35.03 -35.30 -27.27
C ILE A 1134 -34.70 -34.67 -25.93
N LEU A 1135 -35.28 -35.19 -24.84
CA LEU A 1135 -34.91 -34.80 -23.49
C LEU A 1135 -33.88 -35.77 -22.95
N VAL A 1136 -32.80 -35.22 -22.41
CA VAL A 1136 -31.69 -35.95 -21.83
C VAL A 1136 -31.42 -35.46 -20.40
N LYS A 1137 -30.97 -36.34 -19.52
CA LYS A 1137 -30.62 -36.02 -18.14
C LYS A 1137 -29.09 -35.88 -18.04
N PRO A 1138 -28.53 -34.66 -17.95
CA PRO A 1138 -27.09 -34.47 -17.82
C PRO A 1138 -26.57 -35.01 -16.48
N GLY A 1139 -25.31 -35.47 -16.50
CA GLY A 1139 -24.59 -36.09 -15.40
C GLY A 1139 -23.28 -35.40 -15.07
N LEU A 1140 -22.19 -36.18 -14.97
CA LEU A 1140 -20.85 -35.64 -14.77
C LEU A 1140 -20.47 -34.69 -15.91
N ASP A 1141 -19.79 -33.59 -15.60
CA ASP A 1141 -19.41 -32.52 -16.53
C ASP A 1141 -17.90 -32.27 -16.37
N ASP A 1142 -17.14 -32.28 -17.46
CA ASP A 1142 -15.69 -32.04 -17.49
C ASP A 1142 -15.29 -30.64 -17.99
N GLY A 1143 -16.27 -29.76 -18.22
CA GLY A 1143 -16.07 -28.41 -18.75
C GLY A 1143 -16.14 -28.32 -20.28
N THR A 1144 -15.95 -29.43 -21.00
CA THR A 1144 -16.02 -29.51 -22.47
C THR A 1144 -17.22 -30.31 -22.95
N ALA A 1145 -17.61 -31.33 -22.19
CA ALA A 1145 -18.72 -32.22 -22.47
C ALA A 1145 -19.39 -32.70 -21.18
N THR A 1146 -20.63 -33.14 -21.34
CA THR A 1146 -21.44 -33.66 -20.25
C THR A 1146 -21.83 -35.10 -20.53
N GLU A 1147 -21.70 -35.95 -19.51
CA GLU A 1147 -22.30 -37.28 -19.47
C GLU A 1147 -23.83 -37.16 -19.57
N ILE A 1148 -24.46 -38.09 -20.28
CA ILE A 1148 -25.91 -38.25 -20.23
C ILE A 1148 -26.28 -39.52 -19.47
N ILE A 1149 -26.97 -39.34 -18.33
CA ILE A 1149 -27.39 -40.42 -17.43
C ILE A 1149 -28.68 -41.10 -17.92
N ALA A 1150 -29.58 -40.36 -18.59
CA ALA A 1150 -30.85 -40.89 -19.09
C ALA A 1150 -31.35 -40.11 -20.33
N GLY A 1151 -32.01 -40.78 -21.28
CA GLY A 1151 -32.55 -40.17 -22.50
C GLY A 1151 -32.57 -41.17 -23.67
N ASP A 1152 -33.36 -40.92 -24.72
CA ASP A 1152 -33.43 -41.77 -25.93
C ASP A 1152 -32.24 -41.51 -26.89
N LEU A 1153 -31.02 -41.75 -26.39
CA LEU A 1153 -29.77 -41.67 -27.16
C LEU A 1153 -29.28 -43.06 -27.53
N ARG A 1154 -28.89 -43.24 -28.79
CA ARG A 1154 -28.31 -44.49 -29.31
C ARG A 1154 -26.91 -44.22 -29.86
N PRO A 1155 -25.98 -45.19 -29.74
CA PRO A 1155 -24.67 -45.08 -30.39
C PRO A 1155 -24.87 -44.86 -31.90
N GLY A 1156 -24.22 -43.82 -32.46
CA GLY A 1156 -24.36 -43.42 -33.86
C GLY A 1156 -25.46 -42.40 -34.17
N ASP A 1157 -26.20 -41.88 -33.18
CA ASP A 1157 -27.02 -40.68 -33.37
C ASP A 1157 -26.10 -39.47 -33.67
N GLU A 1158 -26.51 -38.62 -34.61
CA GLU A 1158 -25.77 -37.40 -34.97
C GLU A 1158 -26.25 -36.21 -34.14
N LEU A 1159 -25.38 -35.65 -33.30
CA LEU A 1159 -25.67 -34.49 -32.46
C LEU A 1159 -25.58 -33.20 -33.28
N ILE A 1160 -26.59 -32.33 -33.20
CA ILE A 1160 -26.58 -31.05 -33.90
C ILE A 1160 -25.82 -30.00 -33.07
N LEU A 1161 -24.72 -29.48 -33.63
CA LEU A 1161 -23.85 -28.49 -32.99
C LEU A 1161 -24.17 -27.04 -33.39
N GLY A 1162 -24.87 -26.86 -34.51
CA GLY A 1162 -25.22 -25.54 -35.04
C GLY A 1162 -25.64 -25.58 -36.51
N GLU A 1163 -26.03 -24.44 -37.06
CA GLU A 1163 -26.31 -24.28 -38.50
C GLU A 1163 -25.02 -23.95 -39.26
N SER A 1164 -24.81 -24.60 -40.40
CA SER A 1164 -23.76 -24.28 -41.36
C SER A 1164 -24.10 -22.98 -42.07
N LYS A 1165 -23.31 -21.93 -41.86
CA LYS A 1165 -23.33 -20.73 -42.71
C LYS A 1165 -22.23 -20.86 -43.75
N ASP A 1166 -22.60 -20.81 -45.03
CA ASP A 1166 -21.65 -20.70 -46.13
C ASP A 1166 -20.70 -19.52 -45.90
N VAL A 1167 -19.43 -19.79 -45.65
CA VAL A 1167 -18.31 -18.86 -45.83
C VAL A 1167 -17.47 -19.42 -46.98
N PRO A 1168 -17.31 -18.71 -48.10
CA PRO A 1168 -16.38 -19.11 -49.14
C PRO A 1168 -14.95 -18.82 -48.66
N GLY A 1169 -14.19 -19.88 -48.42
CA GLY A 1169 -12.73 -19.87 -48.38
C GLY A 1169 -12.10 -19.46 -47.05
N GLU A 1170 -11.85 -20.44 -46.19
CA GLU A 1170 -10.68 -20.39 -45.31
C GLU A 1170 -10.16 -21.82 -45.12
N GLN A 1171 -8.97 -22.06 -45.66
CA GLN A 1171 -8.27 -23.34 -45.54
C GLN A 1171 -7.93 -23.59 -44.07
N GLN A 1172 -8.35 -24.74 -43.55
CA GLN A 1172 -7.89 -25.23 -42.24
C GLN A 1172 -6.38 -25.50 -42.28
N PRO A 1173 -5.58 -24.97 -41.35
CA PRO A 1173 -4.27 -25.53 -41.09
C PRO A 1173 -4.44 -26.86 -40.36
N CYS A 1174 -3.74 -27.89 -40.84
CA CYS A 1174 -3.64 -29.20 -40.21
C CYS A 1174 -3.28 -29.06 -38.72
N GLN A 1175 -4.17 -29.53 -37.84
CA GLN A 1175 -3.79 -29.87 -36.46
C GLN A 1175 -3.13 -31.25 -36.47
N THR A 1176 -1.82 -31.24 -36.21
CA THR A 1176 -1.02 -32.42 -35.86
C THR A 1176 -1.54 -33.03 -34.55
N LYS A 1177 -1.85 -34.33 -34.58
CA LYS A 1177 -2.02 -35.15 -33.37
C LYS A 1177 -0.65 -35.42 -32.73
N PRO A 1178 -0.42 -35.17 -31.44
CA PRO A 1178 0.69 -35.78 -30.72
C PRO A 1178 0.20 -37.07 -30.06
N ASN A 1179 0.54 -38.21 -30.66
CA ASN A 1179 0.81 -39.52 -30.04
C ASN A 1179 0.49 -40.67 -31.00
N GLN A 1180 1.45 -40.99 -31.86
CA GLN A 1180 1.71 -42.35 -32.26
C GLN A 1180 3.21 -42.51 -32.45
N PHE A 1181 3.82 -43.27 -31.54
CA PHE A 1181 5.15 -43.84 -31.74
C PHE A 1181 5.06 -44.82 -32.91
N ASP A 1182 5.72 -44.51 -34.03
CA ASP A 1182 6.50 -45.52 -34.73
C ASP A 1182 7.61 -44.87 -35.59
N ASN A 1183 8.81 -45.41 -35.46
CA ASN A 1183 9.98 -45.07 -36.28
C ASN A 1183 9.85 -45.76 -37.63
N THR A 1184 10.04 -45.05 -38.74
CA THR A 1184 10.93 -45.36 -39.89
C THR A 1184 10.43 -44.77 -41.23
N ASP A 1185 11.43 -44.35 -42.02
CA ASP A 1185 11.48 -44.19 -43.49
C ASP A 1185 11.07 -42.88 -44.21
N CYS A 1186 12.11 -42.33 -44.86
CA CYS A 1186 12.19 -41.62 -46.16
C CYS A 1186 11.38 -40.32 -46.37
N GLY A 1187 11.95 -39.21 -46.83
CA GLY A 1187 13.02 -39.06 -47.82
C GLY A 1187 12.42 -38.62 -49.17
N ASP A 1188 12.77 -37.41 -49.59
CA ASP A 1188 12.68 -36.82 -50.94
C ASP A 1188 11.30 -36.40 -51.52
N ARG A 1189 11.11 -35.08 -51.66
CA ARG A 1189 11.10 -34.42 -52.99
C ARG A 1189 11.23 -32.89 -52.89
N VAL A 1190 12.17 -32.39 -53.68
CA VAL A 1190 12.70 -31.03 -53.84
C VAL A 1190 12.03 -30.29 -55.01
N ALA A 1191 12.09 -28.95 -54.96
CA ALA A 1191 12.03 -27.89 -56.01
C ALA A 1191 10.84 -26.94 -55.78
N ASP A 1192 10.98 -25.63 -55.53
CA ASP A 1192 12.09 -24.64 -55.56
C ASP A 1192 11.97 -23.68 -54.36
#